data_AF-A0AAW1X2Q9-F1
#
_entry.id   AF-A0AAW1X2Q9-F1
#
_cell.length_a   1.000
_cell.length_b   1.000
_cell.length_c   1.000
_cell.angle_alpha   90.00
_cell.angle_beta   90.00
_cell.angle_gamma   90.00
#
_symmetry.space_group_name_H-M   'P 1'
#
loop_
_entity.id
_entity.type
_entity.pdbx_description
1 polymer ?
#
loop_
_entity_poly.entity_id
_entity_poly.type
_entity_poly.pdbx_seq_one_letter_code
_entity_poly.pdbx_strand_id
1 'polypeptide(L)'
;MASVHSSNEDLDTKEMDARSLSSSRHNSQGEPYIHKVGVPPKQKLFKEFMNTVKETFFSDDPLRPFKHQPKSRKLVLGMQAIFPILEWGRDYNLSKFRGDLISGLTIASLCIPQDIGYSKLANLAPQYGLYSSFVPPLIYAVMGSSRDIAIGPVAVVSLLLGTLLQNEIDHTTNPEDYLRLAFTATFFAGITQATLGILRMGFLIDFLSHAAIVGFMGGAAITIALQQLKGFLGIATKNFTKKTDVISVMHSVFGSAHNGWNWQTIVIGASFLTFLMVAKYIGKKNKKFFWVPAIAPLVSVILSTFFVYITHAEKQGVEIVRHIEKGINPPSINQIFFTGDYLAKGFKIGVVAGMIALTEAIAIGRTFAAMKDYQIDGNKEMVAMGTMNIVGSMTSCYVATGSFSRSAVNYMAGCQTAVSNIVMSIVVFLTLEFITPLFKYTPNAILAAIIISAVINLIDFQAAILIWKIDKFDFVACMGAFFGVIFVSVEIGLLIAVSISFAKILLQVTRPRTAILGKIPSTTVYRNIQQYPEATKVPGVMIVRVDSAIYFSNSNYIKERILRLLADEEEQLKAAYRPNIQFLIVEMSPVTDIDTSGIHALEELHRSLQKRDMQLVLANPGPAVIDKLHASHVANLIGEDRIFLTVAEAVSSCSPKLVEEA
;
A
#
# COMPACT_ATOMS: atom_id res chain seq x y z
N MET A 1 23.64 -28.86 57.91
CA MET A 1 23.29 -30.23 57.49
C MET A 1 23.26 -30.20 55.97
N ALA A 2 24.10 -30.93 55.21
CA ALA A 2 24.48 -32.35 55.29
C ALA A 2 23.28 -33.27 54.94
N SER A 3 23.37 -34.25 54.03
CA SER A 3 24.53 -34.80 53.27
C SER A 3 24.07 -35.44 51.93
N VAL A 4 24.88 -35.46 50.83
CA VAL A 4 25.74 -36.58 50.34
C VAL A 4 24.96 -37.91 50.22
N HIS A 5 24.90 -38.67 49.09
CA HIS A 5 25.74 -38.81 47.87
C HIS A 5 24.85 -39.21 46.64
N SER A 6 25.27 -39.60 45.40
CA SER A 6 26.55 -39.72 44.65
C SER A 6 26.29 -39.80 43.11
N SER A 7 27.38 -39.74 42.31
CA SER A 7 27.72 -40.51 41.07
C SER A 7 26.67 -40.94 40.02
N ASN A 8 26.91 -40.86 38.71
CA ASN A 8 28.06 -40.36 37.89
C ASN A 8 27.52 -39.98 36.47
N GLU A 9 28.16 -40.01 35.28
CA GLU A 9 29.40 -40.56 34.67
C GLU A 9 29.77 -39.71 33.40
N ASP A 10 30.64 -40.22 32.51
CA ASP A 10 30.86 -39.82 31.10
C ASP A 10 31.08 -38.33 30.76
N LEU A 11 32.29 -37.82 31.04
CA LEU A 11 32.81 -36.61 30.38
C LEU A 11 34.36 -36.62 30.28
N ASP A 12 34.87 -37.14 29.17
CA ASP A 12 36.30 -37.27 28.81
C ASP A 12 36.41 -37.38 27.27
N THR A 13 37.41 -36.89 26.53
CA THR A 13 38.42 -35.82 26.74
C THR A 13 38.91 -35.38 25.34
N LYS A 14 39.48 -34.16 25.21
CA LYS A 14 40.83 -33.92 24.63
C LYS A 14 41.16 -32.44 24.30
N GLU A 15 42.28 -32.00 24.87
CA GLU A 15 43.39 -31.28 24.21
C GLU A 15 43.06 -30.06 23.32
N MET A 16 43.17 -28.85 23.91
CA MET A 16 43.59 -27.64 23.19
C MET A 16 45.06 -27.35 23.52
N ASP A 17 45.94 -27.36 22.51
CA ASP A 17 47.37 -27.13 22.69
C ASP A 17 47.71 -25.67 23.01
N ALA A 18 48.27 -25.45 24.21
CA ALA A 18 48.67 -24.13 24.70
C ALA A 18 50.21 -23.96 24.71
N ARG A 19 50.87 -24.09 23.55
CA ARG A 19 52.36 -24.04 23.44
C ARG A 19 52.92 -23.48 22.13
N SER A 20 52.87 -22.15 21.95
CA SER A 20 53.61 -21.45 20.86
C SER A 20 53.82 -19.94 21.10
N LEU A 21 54.24 -19.53 22.31
CA LEU A 21 54.42 -18.12 22.70
C LEU A 21 55.89 -17.71 23.00
N SER A 22 56.77 -17.93 22.02
CA SER A 22 58.14 -17.37 21.94
C SER A 22 58.74 -17.69 20.56
N SER A 23 59.49 -16.83 19.86
CA SER A 23 59.95 -15.47 20.18
C SER A 23 60.47 -14.74 18.93
N SER A 24 60.06 -13.49 18.70
CA SER A 24 60.66 -12.59 17.69
C SER A 24 60.19 -11.12 17.81
N ARG A 25 60.47 -10.45 18.93
CA ARG A 25 60.29 -8.98 19.04
C ARG A 25 61.60 -8.24 18.77
N HIS A 26 61.77 -7.77 17.55
CA HIS A 26 62.63 -6.61 17.24
C HIS A 26 61.76 -5.36 17.04
N ASN A 27 62.38 -4.18 17.04
CA ASN A 27 61.67 -2.90 17.16
C ASN A 27 60.95 -2.45 15.89
N SER A 28 59.68 -2.06 16.04
CA SER A 28 58.99 -1.07 15.19
C SER A 28 58.09 -0.17 16.06
N GLN A 29 58.71 0.64 16.93
CA GLN A 29 57.98 1.62 17.75
C GLN A 29 57.55 2.81 16.89
N GLY A 30 56.32 2.81 16.39
CA GLY A 30 55.73 3.97 15.71
C GLY A 30 54.49 3.70 14.86
N GLU A 31 54.33 2.47 14.34
CA GLU A 31 53.23 2.17 13.42
C GLU A 31 51.88 1.99 14.14
N PRO A 32 50.77 2.53 13.57
CA PRO A 32 49.43 2.29 14.10
C PRO A 32 49.02 0.83 13.86
N TYR A 33 48.44 0.17 14.87
CA TYR A 33 47.97 -1.20 14.75
C TYR A 33 46.81 -1.30 13.74
N ILE A 34 47.04 -2.04 12.65
CA ILE A 34 46.07 -2.27 11.58
C ILE A 34 45.13 -3.41 11.98
N HIS A 35 43.82 -3.20 11.92
CA HIS A 35 42.84 -4.22 12.29
C HIS A 35 42.52 -5.12 11.09
N LYS A 36 42.72 -6.43 11.25
CA LYS A 36 42.20 -7.42 10.29
C LYS A 36 40.68 -7.43 10.31
N VAL A 37 40.05 -7.39 9.12
CA VAL A 37 38.61 -7.57 8.97
C VAL A 37 38.25 -9.02 9.27
N GLY A 38 37.29 -9.24 10.18
CA GLY A 38 36.87 -10.58 10.59
C GLY A 38 35.81 -11.18 9.66
N VAL A 39 36.03 -12.44 9.24
CA VAL A 39 35.03 -13.22 8.50
C VAL A 39 33.96 -13.75 9.46
N PRO A 40 32.65 -13.63 9.15
CA PRO A 40 31.60 -14.15 10.03
C PRO A 40 31.64 -15.70 10.13
N PRO A 41 31.20 -16.28 11.27
CA PRO A 41 31.17 -17.74 11.43
C PRO A 41 30.14 -18.37 10.50
N LYS A 42 30.58 -19.31 9.65
CA LYS A 42 29.74 -19.96 8.62
C LYS A 42 28.47 -20.57 9.23
N GLN A 43 27.32 -20.14 8.75
CA GLN A 43 26.02 -20.70 9.12
C GLN A 43 25.69 -21.91 8.22
N LYS A 44 24.75 -22.76 8.66
CA LYS A 44 24.22 -23.84 7.80
C LYS A 44 23.24 -23.23 6.80
N LEU A 45 23.42 -23.50 5.50
CA LEU A 45 22.59 -22.97 4.39
C LEU A 45 21.07 -23.03 4.66
N PHE A 46 20.57 -24.12 5.25
CA PHE A 46 19.15 -24.25 5.59
C PHE A 46 18.68 -23.21 6.63
N LYS A 47 19.52 -22.87 7.62
CA LYS A 47 19.23 -21.85 8.63
C LYS A 47 19.24 -20.45 8.03
N GLU A 48 20.19 -20.20 7.13
CA GLU A 48 20.30 -18.94 6.38
C GLU A 48 19.06 -18.73 5.50
N PHE A 49 18.72 -19.69 4.64
CA PHE A 49 17.50 -19.67 3.82
C PHE A 49 16.23 -19.50 4.65
N MET A 50 16.10 -20.23 5.77
CA MET A 50 14.96 -20.11 6.67
C MET A 50 14.88 -18.72 7.34
N ASN A 51 16.01 -18.11 7.68
CA ASN A 51 16.04 -16.73 8.18
C ASN A 51 15.59 -15.75 7.08
N THR A 52 16.12 -15.83 5.86
CA THR A 52 15.75 -14.95 4.74
C THR A 52 14.26 -15.06 4.41
N VAL A 53 13.71 -16.28 4.36
CA VAL A 53 12.26 -16.51 4.17
C VAL A 53 11.45 -15.94 5.33
N LYS A 54 11.93 -16.06 6.59
CA LYS A 54 11.27 -15.44 7.73
C LYS A 54 11.29 -13.91 7.64
N GLU A 55 12.42 -13.30 7.37
CA GLU A 55 12.53 -11.83 7.29
C GLU A 55 11.71 -11.26 6.12
N THR A 56 11.64 -11.97 4.99
CA THR A 56 10.88 -11.55 3.80
C THR A 56 9.36 -11.67 3.99
N PHE A 57 8.84 -12.76 4.55
CA PHE A 57 7.39 -13.03 4.64
C PHE A 57 6.79 -12.88 6.06
N PHE A 58 7.63 -12.68 7.07
CA PHE A 58 7.27 -12.61 8.49
C PHE A 58 8.09 -11.54 9.23
N SER A 59 8.40 -10.42 8.57
CA SER A 59 9.08 -9.22 9.09
C SER A 59 8.63 -8.83 10.50
N ASP A 60 7.31 -8.82 10.71
CA ASP A 60 6.66 -8.33 11.93
C ASP A 60 6.73 -9.34 13.09
N ASP A 61 7.34 -10.51 12.84
CA ASP A 61 7.35 -11.71 13.67
C ASP A 61 5.99 -11.99 14.34
N PRO A 62 4.92 -12.27 13.58
CA PRO A 62 3.55 -12.37 14.11
C PRO A 62 3.34 -13.50 15.13
N LEU A 63 4.33 -14.39 15.31
CA LEU A 63 4.35 -15.42 16.34
C LEU A 63 5.04 -14.97 17.65
N ARG A 64 5.69 -13.81 17.66
CA ARG A 64 6.31 -13.20 18.86
C ARG A 64 5.33 -13.00 20.02
N PRO A 65 4.07 -12.54 19.84
CA PRO A 65 3.10 -12.45 20.93
C PRO A 65 2.72 -13.82 21.54
N PHE A 66 2.82 -14.89 20.75
CA PHE A 66 2.52 -16.27 21.16
C PHE A 66 3.69 -16.91 21.94
N LYS A 67 4.91 -16.38 21.79
CA LYS A 67 6.11 -16.91 22.46
C LYS A 67 5.95 -16.76 23.99
N HIS A 68 6.36 -17.79 24.73
CA HIS A 68 6.25 -17.88 26.20
C HIS A 68 4.83 -17.79 26.80
N GLN A 69 3.75 -17.76 26.00
CA GLN A 69 2.37 -17.78 26.51
C GLN A 69 1.83 -19.20 26.77
N PRO A 70 0.93 -19.40 27.76
CA PRO A 70 0.26 -20.68 28.01
C PRO A 70 -0.68 -21.08 26.86
N LYS A 71 -1.00 -22.37 26.74
CA LYS A 71 -1.79 -22.95 25.62
C LYS A 71 -3.14 -22.23 25.40
N SER A 72 -3.86 -21.91 26.48
CA SER A 72 -5.13 -21.16 26.42
C SER A 72 -4.96 -19.75 25.84
N ARG A 73 -3.96 -19.00 26.29
CA ARG A 73 -3.69 -17.64 25.78
C ARG A 73 -3.15 -17.63 24.35
N LYS A 74 -2.43 -18.69 23.93
CA LYS A 74 -2.09 -18.90 22.51
C LYS A 74 -3.33 -19.10 21.63
N LEU A 75 -4.33 -19.85 22.10
CA LEU A 75 -5.60 -20.01 21.37
C LEU A 75 -6.34 -18.67 21.26
N VAL A 76 -6.45 -17.91 22.35
CA VAL A 76 -7.05 -16.57 22.33
C VAL A 76 -6.32 -15.62 21.37
N LEU A 77 -4.99 -15.59 21.38
CA LEU A 77 -4.19 -14.80 20.44
C LEU A 77 -4.38 -15.25 18.98
N GLY A 78 -4.54 -16.56 18.74
CA GLY A 78 -4.85 -17.10 17.42
C GLY A 78 -6.21 -16.65 16.91
N MET A 79 -7.23 -16.66 17.77
CA MET A 79 -8.54 -16.12 17.44
C MET A 79 -8.51 -14.60 17.23
N GLN A 80 -7.74 -13.84 18.01
CA GLN A 80 -7.57 -12.39 17.80
C GLN A 80 -6.85 -12.07 16.48
N ALA A 81 -5.90 -12.90 16.05
CA ALA A 81 -5.21 -12.72 14.78
C ALA A 81 -6.10 -12.97 13.54
N ILE A 82 -7.10 -13.85 13.66
CA ILE A 82 -8.08 -14.18 12.60
C ILE A 82 -9.31 -13.25 12.67
N PHE A 83 -9.70 -12.83 13.88
CA PHE A 83 -10.89 -12.03 14.16
C PHE A 83 -10.53 -10.78 14.99
N PRO A 84 -10.08 -9.67 14.35
CA PRO A 84 -9.67 -8.44 15.03
C PRO A 84 -10.73 -7.83 15.96
N ILE A 85 -12.01 -8.16 15.77
CA ILE A 85 -13.09 -7.78 16.72
C ILE A 85 -12.84 -8.27 18.16
N LEU A 86 -12.11 -9.38 18.35
CA LEU A 86 -11.73 -9.90 19.66
C LEU A 86 -10.58 -9.12 20.31
N GLU A 87 -9.93 -8.24 19.56
CA GLU A 87 -8.96 -7.25 20.03
C GLU A 87 -9.66 -5.92 20.30
N TRP A 88 -10.13 -5.20 19.26
CA TRP A 88 -10.68 -3.85 19.41
C TRP A 88 -12.02 -3.80 20.16
N GLY A 89 -12.78 -4.90 20.19
CA GLY A 89 -14.05 -4.99 20.90
C GLY A 89 -13.94 -4.89 22.42
N ARG A 90 -12.75 -5.15 22.99
CA ARG A 90 -12.49 -5.02 24.44
C ARG A 90 -12.38 -3.56 24.88
N ASP A 91 -11.77 -2.73 24.04
CA ASP A 91 -11.61 -1.29 24.26
C ASP A 91 -12.80 -0.49 23.69
N TYR A 92 -13.92 -1.16 23.41
CA TYR A 92 -15.12 -0.53 22.87
C TYR A 92 -15.93 0.16 23.97
N ASN A 93 -16.41 1.37 23.70
CA ASN A 93 -17.11 2.18 24.70
C ASN A 93 -18.26 2.98 24.09
N LEU A 94 -19.13 3.52 24.95
CA LEU A 94 -20.34 4.25 24.54
C LEU A 94 -20.03 5.52 23.72
N SER A 95 -18.81 6.07 23.82
CA SER A 95 -18.39 7.22 23.01
C SER A 95 -18.08 6.81 21.57
N LYS A 96 -17.39 5.68 21.36
CA LYS A 96 -17.18 5.09 20.03
C LYS A 96 -18.53 4.71 19.39
N PHE A 97 -19.39 4.04 20.15
CA PHE A 97 -20.74 3.65 19.70
C PHE A 97 -21.59 4.81 19.21
N ARG A 98 -21.53 6.00 19.82
CA ARG A 98 -22.26 7.17 19.31
C ARG A 98 -21.77 7.61 17.93
N GLY A 99 -20.47 7.56 17.67
CA GLY A 99 -19.91 7.82 16.34
C GLY A 99 -20.30 6.75 15.33
N ASP A 100 -20.05 5.49 15.65
CA ASP A 100 -20.31 4.35 14.76
C ASP A 100 -21.81 4.19 14.43
N LEU A 101 -22.71 4.51 15.37
CA LEU A 101 -24.15 4.52 15.17
C LEU A 101 -24.59 5.60 14.17
N ILE A 102 -24.14 6.85 14.37
CA ILE A 102 -24.49 7.97 13.46
C ILE A 102 -23.89 7.73 12.08
N SER A 103 -22.65 7.22 12.01
CA SER A 103 -22.02 6.86 10.74
C SER A 103 -22.75 5.72 10.05
N GLY A 104 -23.04 4.60 10.73
CA GLY A 104 -23.73 3.46 10.14
C GLY A 104 -25.15 3.80 9.63
N LEU A 105 -25.93 4.58 10.38
CA LEU A 105 -27.21 5.13 9.93
C LEU A 105 -27.06 6.01 8.68
N THR A 106 -26.02 6.85 8.66
CA THR A 106 -25.74 7.74 7.54
C THR A 106 -25.32 6.96 6.29
N ILE A 107 -24.43 5.98 6.41
CA ILE A 107 -24.03 5.11 5.28
C ILE A 107 -25.24 4.32 4.79
N ALA A 108 -26.08 3.78 5.67
CA ALA A 108 -27.25 3.01 5.29
C ALA A 108 -28.21 3.83 4.41
N SER A 109 -28.47 5.08 4.78
CA SER A 109 -29.28 6.01 3.98
C SER A 109 -28.71 6.28 2.57
N LEU A 110 -27.41 6.02 2.38
CA LEU A 110 -26.70 6.20 1.12
C LEU A 110 -26.53 4.89 0.32
N CYS A 111 -26.31 3.76 0.98
CA CYS A 111 -26.05 2.49 0.30
C CYS A 111 -27.31 1.98 -0.40
N ILE A 112 -28.46 1.95 0.29
CA ILE A 112 -29.75 1.44 -0.23
C ILE A 112 -30.02 1.89 -1.68
N PRO A 113 -30.06 3.20 -2.01
CA PRO A 113 -30.30 3.66 -3.37
C PRO A 113 -29.12 3.45 -4.34
N GLN A 114 -27.87 3.46 -3.84
CA GLN A 114 -26.70 3.15 -4.66
C GLN A 114 -26.69 1.67 -5.09
N ASP A 115 -26.99 0.76 -4.17
CA ASP A 115 -27.03 -0.69 -4.35
C ASP A 115 -28.04 -1.09 -5.44
N ILE A 116 -29.23 -0.48 -5.40
CA ILE A 116 -30.29 -0.60 -6.41
C ILE A 116 -29.85 -0.05 -7.78
N GLY A 117 -28.90 0.89 -7.80
CA GLY A 117 -28.27 1.39 -9.03
C GLY A 117 -27.15 0.47 -9.53
N TYR A 118 -26.37 -0.11 -8.62
CA TYR A 118 -25.21 -0.95 -8.94
C TYR A 118 -25.60 -2.37 -9.37
N SER A 119 -26.65 -2.97 -8.78
CA SER A 119 -27.14 -4.29 -9.25
C SER A 119 -27.54 -4.22 -10.72
N LYS A 120 -28.14 -3.11 -11.16
CA LYS A 120 -28.52 -2.85 -12.56
C LYS A 120 -27.34 -2.65 -13.49
N LEU A 121 -26.16 -2.28 -12.99
CA LEU A 121 -24.90 -2.30 -13.77
C LEU A 121 -24.37 -3.73 -13.94
N ALA A 122 -24.67 -4.62 -12.98
CA ALA A 122 -24.43 -6.07 -13.08
C ALA A 122 -25.54 -6.83 -13.83
N ASN A 123 -26.55 -6.13 -14.37
CA ASN A 123 -27.80 -6.68 -14.93
C ASN A 123 -28.62 -7.58 -13.96
N LEU A 124 -28.41 -7.42 -12.64
CA LEU A 124 -29.10 -8.16 -11.58
C LEU A 124 -30.27 -7.36 -10.97
N ALA A 125 -31.29 -8.09 -10.49
CA ALA A 125 -32.46 -7.51 -9.84
C ALA A 125 -32.09 -6.66 -8.58
N PRO A 126 -32.85 -5.61 -8.25
CA PRO A 126 -32.51 -4.64 -7.19
C PRO A 126 -32.16 -5.25 -5.81
N GLN A 127 -32.84 -6.33 -5.42
CA GLN A 127 -32.62 -7.00 -4.13
C GLN A 127 -31.19 -7.52 -3.98
N TYR A 128 -30.54 -8.02 -5.04
CA TYR A 128 -29.18 -8.57 -4.96
C TYR A 128 -28.12 -7.51 -4.62
N GLY A 129 -28.39 -6.23 -4.92
CA GLY A 129 -27.58 -5.12 -4.44
C GLY A 129 -27.68 -4.95 -2.92
N LEU A 130 -28.91 -4.89 -2.41
CA LEU A 130 -29.19 -4.71 -0.98
C LEU A 130 -28.70 -5.90 -0.14
N TYR A 131 -28.90 -7.12 -0.65
CA TYR A 131 -28.36 -8.36 -0.07
C TYR A 131 -26.85 -8.30 0.10
N SER A 132 -26.12 -7.78 -0.89
CA SER A 132 -24.66 -7.58 -0.86
C SER A 132 -24.19 -6.46 0.09
N SER A 133 -25.11 -5.60 0.57
CA SER A 133 -24.89 -4.65 1.66
C SER A 133 -25.43 -5.13 3.03
N PHE A 134 -25.94 -6.36 3.14
CA PHE A 134 -26.34 -6.96 4.41
C PHE A 134 -25.28 -7.92 4.97
N VAL A 135 -25.00 -9.03 4.28
CA VAL A 135 -24.14 -10.11 4.84
C VAL A 135 -22.64 -9.79 4.75
N PRO A 136 -22.07 -9.36 3.60
CA PRO A 136 -20.62 -9.12 3.49
C PRO A 136 -20.07 -8.09 4.50
N PRO A 137 -20.74 -6.96 4.80
CA PRO A 137 -20.25 -6.00 5.80
C PRO A 137 -20.22 -6.55 7.23
N LEU A 138 -21.09 -7.52 7.58
CA LEU A 138 -21.06 -8.20 8.89
C LEU A 138 -19.82 -9.09 9.01
N ILE A 139 -19.53 -9.89 7.98
CA ILE A 139 -18.33 -10.74 7.94
C ILE A 139 -17.06 -9.89 7.97
N TYR A 140 -17.03 -8.80 7.19
CA TYR A 140 -15.92 -7.86 7.21
C TYR A 140 -15.72 -7.21 8.59
N ALA A 141 -16.78 -6.80 9.29
CA ALA A 141 -16.64 -6.19 10.61
C ALA A 141 -16.05 -7.13 11.68
N VAL A 142 -16.10 -8.45 11.46
CA VAL A 142 -15.49 -9.46 12.35
C VAL A 142 -14.02 -9.71 12.02
N MET A 143 -13.63 -9.66 10.73
CA MET A 143 -12.33 -10.12 10.22
C MET A 143 -11.39 -9.01 9.71
N GLY A 144 -11.93 -7.85 9.32
CA GLY A 144 -11.18 -6.73 8.75
C GLY A 144 -10.34 -5.96 9.78
N SER A 145 -9.29 -5.30 9.30
CA SER A 145 -8.42 -4.42 10.09
C SER A 145 -8.74 -2.93 9.92
N SER A 146 -9.33 -2.54 8.78
CA SER A 146 -9.75 -1.17 8.54
C SER A 146 -11.00 -0.79 9.34
N ARG A 147 -10.99 0.42 9.92
CA ARG A 147 -12.07 0.99 10.74
C ARG A 147 -13.05 1.82 9.92
N ASP A 148 -12.58 2.36 8.80
CA ASP A 148 -13.26 3.39 8.01
C ASP A 148 -13.93 2.86 6.74
N ILE A 149 -13.49 1.71 6.24
CA ILE A 149 -13.99 1.17 4.98
C ILE A 149 -15.44 0.72 5.12
N ALA A 150 -16.30 1.19 4.21
CA ALA A 150 -17.72 0.87 4.17
C ALA A 150 -17.98 -0.11 3.01
N ILE A 151 -18.47 -1.30 3.34
CA ILE A 151 -18.56 -2.44 2.43
C ILE A 151 -19.90 -2.46 1.67
N GLY A 152 -19.88 -2.99 0.45
CA GLY A 152 -21.07 -3.31 -0.35
C GLY A 152 -20.71 -3.52 -1.83
N PRO A 153 -21.69 -3.66 -2.73
CA PRO A 153 -21.41 -3.61 -4.15
C PRO A 153 -20.94 -2.21 -4.58
N VAL A 154 -20.12 -2.14 -5.64
CA VAL A 154 -19.56 -0.88 -6.16
C VAL A 154 -19.70 -0.82 -7.68
N ALA A 155 -19.82 0.39 -8.23
CA ALA A 155 -20.15 0.64 -9.64
C ALA A 155 -19.21 -0.06 -10.63
N VAL A 156 -17.89 0.02 -10.43
CA VAL A 156 -16.89 -0.51 -11.36
C VAL A 156 -16.95 -2.04 -11.38
N VAL A 157 -16.85 -2.67 -10.20
CA VAL A 157 -16.95 -4.13 -10.05
C VAL A 157 -18.28 -4.66 -10.57
N SER A 158 -19.39 -3.95 -10.33
CA SER A 158 -20.72 -4.35 -10.82
C SER A 158 -20.82 -4.28 -12.35
N LEU A 159 -20.35 -3.19 -12.97
CA LEU A 159 -20.34 -3.02 -14.43
C LEU A 159 -19.42 -4.04 -15.12
N LEU A 160 -18.24 -4.28 -14.55
CA LEU A 160 -17.30 -5.29 -15.00
C LEU A 160 -17.94 -6.68 -14.95
N LEU A 161 -18.49 -7.06 -13.79
CA LEU A 161 -19.15 -8.35 -13.60
C LEU A 161 -20.31 -8.53 -14.58
N GLY A 162 -21.21 -7.55 -14.68
CA GLY A 162 -22.33 -7.59 -15.63
C GLY A 162 -21.88 -7.76 -17.09
N THR A 163 -20.81 -7.07 -17.48
CA THR A 163 -20.23 -7.18 -18.83
C THR A 163 -19.62 -8.56 -19.07
N LEU A 164 -18.83 -9.07 -18.13
CA LEU A 164 -18.18 -10.37 -18.26
C LEU A 164 -19.18 -11.54 -18.24
N LEU A 165 -20.23 -11.46 -17.42
CA LEU A 165 -21.32 -12.42 -17.40
C LEU A 165 -22.13 -12.38 -18.71
N GLN A 166 -22.45 -11.19 -19.23
CA GLN A 166 -23.26 -11.01 -20.44
C GLN A 166 -22.57 -11.54 -21.71
N ASN A 167 -21.24 -11.65 -21.71
CA ASN A 167 -20.49 -12.30 -22.79
C ASN A 167 -20.60 -13.84 -22.79
N GLU A 168 -21.05 -14.43 -21.68
CA GLU A 168 -21.08 -15.89 -21.47
C GLU A 168 -22.50 -16.46 -21.37
N ILE A 169 -23.46 -15.69 -20.84
CA ILE A 169 -24.90 -15.98 -20.73
C ILE A 169 -25.67 -14.68 -20.96
N ASP A 170 -26.75 -14.70 -21.74
CA ASP A 170 -27.63 -13.54 -21.84
C ASP A 170 -28.63 -13.48 -20.67
N HIS A 171 -28.62 -12.35 -19.94
CA HIS A 171 -29.53 -12.08 -18.83
C HIS A 171 -31.02 -12.07 -19.20
N THR A 172 -31.39 -11.73 -20.45
CA THR A 172 -32.80 -11.75 -20.89
C THR A 172 -33.31 -13.14 -21.26
N THR A 173 -32.46 -14.01 -21.81
CA THR A 173 -32.84 -15.34 -22.29
C THR A 173 -32.77 -16.39 -21.17
N ASN A 174 -31.73 -16.35 -20.32
CA ASN A 174 -31.50 -17.34 -19.26
C ASN A 174 -31.18 -16.66 -17.90
N PRO A 175 -32.14 -15.96 -17.27
CA PRO A 175 -31.90 -15.15 -16.07
C PRO A 175 -31.42 -15.97 -14.86
N GLU A 176 -31.90 -17.21 -14.70
CA GLU A 176 -31.49 -18.10 -13.60
C GLU A 176 -30.01 -18.49 -13.72
N ASP A 177 -29.56 -19.02 -14.86
CA ASP A 177 -28.17 -19.41 -15.02
C ASP A 177 -27.22 -18.19 -15.06
N TYR A 178 -27.69 -17.01 -15.48
CA TYR A 178 -26.97 -15.73 -15.33
C TYR A 178 -26.70 -15.40 -13.85
N LEU A 179 -27.73 -15.48 -13.01
CA LEU A 179 -27.63 -15.26 -11.56
C LEU A 179 -26.70 -16.29 -10.89
N ARG A 180 -26.82 -17.56 -11.28
CA ARG A 180 -25.95 -18.66 -10.81
C ARG A 180 -24.49 -18.44 -11.19
N LEU A 181 -24.22 -17.96 -12.40
CA LEU A 181 -22.87 -17.61 -12.83
C LEU A 181 -22.33 -16.39 -12.06
N ALA A 182 -23.18 -15.41 -11.71
CA ALA A 182 -22.81 -14.28 -10.86
C ALA A 182 -22.38 -14.71 -9.44
N PHE A 183 -23.13 -15.62 -8.80
CA PHE A 183 -22.74 -16.19 -7.51
C PHE A 183 -21.49 -17.06 -7.62
N THR A 184 -21.34 -17.84 -8.69
CA THR A 184 -20.14 -18.65 -8.95
C THR A 184 -18.89 -17.78 -9.11
N ALA A 185 -18.98 -16.70 -9.89
CA ALA A 185 -17.90 -15.72 -10.01
C ALA A 185 -17.59 -15.03 -8.67
N THR A 186 -18.61 -14.74 -7.86
CA THR A 186 -18.43 -14.15 -6.52
C THR A 186 -17.73 -15.09 -5.54
N PHE A 187 -18.07 -16.39 -5.58
CA PHE A 187 -17.42 -17.44 -4.80
C PHE A 187 -15.92 -17.53 -5.15
N PHE A 188 -15.58 -17.57 -6.45
CA PHE A 188 -14.18 -17.63 -6.88
C PHE A 188 -13.42 -16.34 -6.65
N ALA A 189 -14.05 -15.16 -6.80
CA ALA A 189 -13.46 -13.88 -6.39
C ALA A 189 -13.04 -13.91 -4.92
N GLY A 190 -13.91 -14.43 -4.05
CA GLY A 190 -13.60 -14.60 -2.63
C GLY A 190 -12.49 -15.62 -2.36
N ILE A 191 -12.45 -16.75 -3.07
CA ILE A 191 -11.35 -17.73 -2.99
C ILE A 191 -10.02 -17.10 -3.41
N THR A 192 -9.96 -16.38 -4.53
CA THR A 192 -8.72 -15.70 -4.99
C THR A 192 -8.24 -14.71 -3.93
N GLN A 193 -9.12 -13.85 -3.44
CA GLN A 193 -8.80 -12.86 -2.39
C GLN A 193 -8.26 -13.52 -1.11
N ALA A 194 -8.95 -14.55 -0.59
CA ALA A 194 -8.51 -15.27 0.60
C ALA A 194 -7.15 -15.98 0.37
N THR A 195 -6.95 -16.56 -0.81
CA THR A 195 -5.69 -17.23 -1.18
C THR A 195 -4.52 -16.27 -1.19
N LEU A 196 -4.67 -15.07 -1.75
CA LEU A 196 -3.62 -14.03 -1.76
C LEU A 196 -3.22 -13.60 -0.33
N GLY A 197 -4.19 -13.49 0.57
CA GLY A 197 -3.95 -13.17 1.98
C GLY A 197 -3.28 -14.30 2.76
N ILE A 198 -3.68 -15.56 2.52
CA ILE A 198 -3.04 -16.75 3.08
C ILE A 198 -1.60 -16.90 2.59
N LEU A 199 -1.35 -16.61 1.31
CA LEU A 199 -0.01 -16.55 0.70
C LEU A 199 0.79 -15.29 1.05
N ARG A 200 0.27 -14.44 1.96
CA ARG A 200 0.93 -13.25 2.52
C ARG A 200 1.35 -12.20 1.49
N MET A 201 0.58 -12.03 0.42
CA MET A 201 0.86 -11.02 -0.61
C MET A 201 0.50 -9.58 -0.19
N GLY A 202 0.16 -9.35 1.08
CA GLY A 202 -0.16 -8.02 1.63
C GLY A 202 0.97 -6.98 1.50
N PHE A 203 2.23 -7.41 1.34
CA PHE A 203 3.36 -6.50 1.06
C PHE A 203 3.17 -5.68 -0.22
N LEU A 204 2.36 -6.15 -1.18
CA LEU A 204 2.03 -5.41 -2.41
C LEU A 204 1.32 -4.08 -2.13
N ILE A 205 0.73 -3.93 -0.94
CA ILE A 205 0.04 -2.71 -0.49
C ILE A 205 1.03 -1.61 -0.10
N ASP A 206 2.23 -1.97 0.35
CA ASP A 206 3.22 -1.00 0.85
C ASP A 206 3.94 -0.22 -0.27
N PHE A 207 3.76 -0.62 -1.53
CA PHE A 207 4.14 0.19 -2.69
C PHE A 207 3.21 1.38 -2.95
N LEU A 208 2.09 1.52 -2.22
CA LEU A 208 1.27 2.73 -2.23
C LEU A 208 1.92 3.84 -1.40
N SER A 209 2.78 4.64 -2.05
CA SER A 209 3.43 5.80 -1.45
C SER A 209 2.41 6.87 -1.01
N HIS A 210 2.73 7.62 0.04
CA HIS A 210 1.86 8.69 0.54
C HIS A 210 1.51 9.73 -0.54
N ALA A 211 2.47 10.03 -1.43
CA ALA A 211 2.25 10.94 -2.55
C ALA A 211 1.28 10.36 -3.62
N ALA A 212 1.33 9.05 -3.88
CA ALA A 212 0.34 8.38 -4.72
C ALA A 212 -1.08 8.50 -4.12
N ILE A 213 -1.21 8.30 -2.80
CA ILE A 213 -2.49 8.42 -2.08
C ILE A 213 -3.06 9.84 -2.16
N VAL A 214 -2.26 10.88 -1.91
CA VAL A 214 -2.72 12.29 -2.00
C VAL A 214 -3.22 12.64 -3.41
N GLY A 215 -2.50 12.22 -4.45
CA GLY A 215 -2.91 12.42 -5.85
C GLY A 215 -4.19 11.65 -6.21
N PHE A 216 -4.26 10.39 -5.80
CA PHE A 216 -5.42 9.51 -5.97
C PHE A 216 -6.67 10.08 -5.30
N MET A 217 -6.57 10.55 -4.05
CA MET A 217 -7.67 11.20 -3.33
C MET A 217 -8.21 12.43 -4.08
N GLY A 218 -7.32 13.31 -4.54
CA GLY A 218 -7.72 14.51 -5.28
C GLY A 218 -8.45 14.19 -6.59
N GLY A 219 -7.93 13.22 -7.35
CA GLY A 219 -8.55 12.77 -8.60
C GLY A 219 -9.89 12.06 -8.36
N ALA A 220 -9.93 11.11 -7.42
CA ALA A 220 -11.14 10.36 -7.08
C ALA A 220 -12.26 11.27 -6.56
N ALA A 221 -11.93 12.27 -5.76
CA ALA A 221 -12.90 13.25 -5.27
C ALA A 221 -13.56 14.05 -6.40
N ILE A 222 -12.77 14.52 -7.38
CA ILE A 222 -13.28 15.24 -8.55
C ILE A 222 -14.14 14.32 -9.43
N THR A 223 -13.62 13.14 -9.78
CA THR A 223 -14.34 12.14 -10.60
C THR A 223 -15.66 11.71 -9.96
N ILE A 224 -15.71 11.51 -8.64
CA ILE A 224 -16.95 11.14 -7.92
C ILE A 224 -17.93 12.31 -7.88
N ALA A 225 -17.48 13.55 -7.63
CA ALA A 225 -18.35 14.73 -7.63
C ALA A 225 -19.00 14.95 -9.01
N LEU A 226 -18.24 14.77 -10.09
CA LEU A 226 -18.73 14.88 -11.46
C LEU A 226 -19.73 13.77 -11.81
N GLN A 227 -19.52 12.54 -11.35
CA GLN A 227 -20.51 11.45 -11.49
C GLN A 227 -21.84 11.72 -10.76
N GLN A 228 -21.85 12.58 -9.74
CA GLN A 228 -23.09 12.96 -9.04
C GLN A 228 -23.91 14.01 -9.80
N LEU A 229 -23.32 14.72 -10.77
CA LEU A 229 -24.03 15.73 -11.55
C LEU A 229 -25.28 15.16 -12.23
N LYS A 230 -25.30 13.86 -12.60
CA LYS A 230 -26.52 13.21 -13.13
C LYS A 230 -27.72 13.34 -12.18
N GLY A 231 -27.53 13.05 -10.89
CA GLY A 231 -28.59 13.08 -9.87
C GLY A 231 -28.85 14.49 -9.36
N PHE A 232 -27.84 15.37 -9.37
CA PHE A 232 -27.98 16.78 -8.99
C PHE A 232 -28.73 17.60 -10.04
N LEU A 233 -28.51 17.32 -11.34
CA LEU A 233 -29.14 18.01 -12.47
C LEU A 233 -30.46 17.34 -12.92
N GLY A 234 -30.76 16.14 -12.43
CA GLY A 234 -31.93 15.35 -12.85
C GLY A 234 -31.83 14.81 -14.29
N ILE A 235 -30.61 14.60 -14.79
CA ILE A 235 -30.39 14.05 -16.14
C ILE A 235 -30.77 12.57 -16.13
N ALA A 236 -31.81 12.22 -16.90
CA ALA A 236 -32.33 10.87 -17.00
C ALA A 236 -31.21 9.86 -17.30
N THR A 237 -31.16 8.76 -16.54
CA THR A 237 -30.04 7.79 -16.54
C THR A 237 -29.68 7.22 -17.94
N LYS A 238 -30.60 7.23 -18.92
CA LYS A 238 -30.32 6.82 -20.31
C LYS A 238 -29.44 7.79 -21.12
N ASN A 239 -29.40 9.07 -20.73
CA ASN A 239 -28.70 10.14 -21.44
C ASN A 239 -27.34 10.47 -20.82
N PHE A 240 -27.07 9.93 -19.62
CA PHE A 240 -25.78 10.10 -18.94
C PHE A 240 -24.76 9.05 -19.41
N THR A 241 -23.50 9.43 -19.53
CA THR A 241 -22.43 8.51 -19.96
C THR A 241 -22.23 7.35 -18.98
N LYS A 242 -21.89 6.17 -19.49
CA LYS A 242 -21.41 5.02 -18.69
C LYS A 242 -19.93 5.14 -18.31
N LYS A 243 -19.16 6.00 -19.00
CA LYS A 243 -17.74 6.22 -18.70
C LYS A 243 -17.55 7.14 -17.49
N THR A 244 -16.41 7.00 -16.83
CA THR A 244 -16.04 7.76 -15.63
C THR A 244 -15.14 8.96 -15.91
N ASP A 245 -14.58 9.08 -17.12
CA ASP A 245 -13.65 10.15 -17.48
C ASP A 245 -14.34 11.53 -17.56
N VAL A 246 -13.62 12.57 -17.13
CA VAL A 246 -14.16 13.93 -17.03
C VAL A 246 -14.60 14.50 -18.39
N ILE A 247 -13.94 14.12 -19.49
CA ILE A 247 -14.29 14.62 -20.83
C ILE A 247 -15.68 14.10 -21.24
N SER A 248 -15.91 12.79 -21.14
CA SER A 248 -17.19 12.17 -21.46
C SER A 248 -18.31 12.61 -20.52
N VAL A 249 -18.01 12.81 -19.23
CA VAL A 249 -18.99 13.31 -18.24
C VAL A 249 -19.38 14.75 -18.55
N MET A 250 -18.42 15.67 -18.76
CA MET A 250 -18.74 17.06 -19.07
C MET A 250 -19.44 17.21 -20.42
N HIS A 251 -19.06 16.43 -21.44
CA HIS A 251 -19.77 16.40 -22.73
C HIS A 251 -21.23 15.94 -22.57
N SER A 252 -21.48 14.92 -21.74
CA SER A 252 -22.84 14.44 -21.44
C SER A 252 -23.66 15.48 -20.66
N VAL A 253 -23.05 16.17 -19.69
CA VAL A 253 -23.68 17.24 -18.91
C VAL A 253 -24.05 18.45 -19.77
N PHE A 254 -23.13 18.97 -20.58
CA PHE A 254 -23.37 20.11 -21.46
C PHE A 254 -24.29 19.76 -22.64
N GLY A 255 -24.15 18.58 -23.25
CA GLY A 255 -25.07 18.10 -24.29
C GLY A 255 -26.51 17.96 -23.78
N SER A 256 -26.68 17.63 -22.50
CA SER A 256 -28.00 17.57 -21.84
C SER A 256 -28.56 18.95 -21.42
N ALA A 257 -27.78 20.04 -21.48
CA ALA A 257 -28.14 21.30 -20.83
C ALA A 257 -29.35 22.03 -21.42
N HIS A 258 -29.66 21.83 -22.71
CA HIS A 258 -30.77 22.53 -23.37
C HIS A 258 -32.16 21.95 -23.03
N ASN A 259 -32.28 20.62 -22.87
CA ASN A 259 -33.57 19.92 -22.77
C ASN A 259 -33.62 18.81 -21.69
N GLY A 260 -32.51 18.53 -21.01
CA GLY A 260 -32.35 17.35 -20.14
C GLY A 260 -32.11 17.63 -18.65
N TRP A 261 -32.17 18.90 -18.22
CA TRP A 261 -32.00 19.29 -16.82
C TRP A 261 -33.35 19.56 -16.15
N ASN A 262 -33.56 19.07 -14.94
CA ASN A 262 -34.78 19.28 -14.17
C ASN A 262 -34.53 20.33 -13.06
N TRP A 263 -35.16 21.51 -13.19
CA TRP A 263 -34.87 22.63 -12.29
C TRP A 263 -35.33 22.38 -10.85
N GLN A 264 -36.43 21.63 -10.62
CA GLN A 264 -36.86 21.24 -9.28
C GLN A 264 -35.82 20.34 -8.62
N THR A 265 -35.24 19.40 -9.37
CA THR A 265 -34.17 18.50 -8.91
C THR A 265 -32.91 19.29 -8.54
N ILE A 266 -32.55 20.29 -9.36
CA ILE A 266 -31.43 21.20 -9.08
C ILE A 266 -31.69 22.03 -7.80
N VAL A 267 -32.89 22.57 -7.61
CA VAL A 267 -33.24 23.35 -6.41
C VAL A 267 -33.17 22.48 -5.15
N ILE A 268 -33.69 21.25 -5.19
CA ILE A 268 -33.58 20.28 -4.09
C ILE A 268 -32.10 19.95 -3.81
N GLY A 269 -31.31 19.65 -4.85
CA GLY A 269 -29.88 19.35 -4.72
C GLY A 269 -29.10 20.51 -4.11
N ALA A 270 -29.30 21.73 -4.62
CA ALA A 270 -28.59 22.93 -4.18
C ALA A 270 -28.98 23.37 -2.77
N SER A 271 -30.27 23.32 -2.39
CA SER A 271 -30.72 23.71 -1.06
C SER A 271 -30.15 22.79 0.02
N PHE A 272 -30.20 21.47 -0.19
CA PHE A 272 -29.64 20.51 0.76
C PHE A 272 -28.11 20.46 0.72
N LEU A 273 -27.45 20.64 -0.42
CA LEU A 273 -25.99 20.81 -0.47
C LEU A 273 -25.54 22.04 0.34
N THR A 274 -26.27 23.15 0.24
CA THR A 274 -26.02 24.36 1.03
C THR A 274 -26.22 24.09 2.53
N PHE A 275 -27.31 23.43 2.92
CA PHE A 275 -27.55 22.99 4.30
C PHE A 275 -26.40 22.13 4.85
N LEU A 276 -25.93 21.14 4.08
CA LEU A 276 -24.83 20.25 4.45
C LEU A 276 -23.48 21.00 4.58
N MET A 277 -23.22 21.98 3.71
CA MET A 277 -22.04 22.85 3.80
C MET A 277 -22.10 23.75 5.05
N VAL A 278 -23.26 24.36 5.34
CA VAL A 278 -23.47 25.19 6.52
C VAL A 278 -23.34 24.36 7.81
N ALA A 279 -23.93 23.16 7.86
CA ALA A 279 -23.78 22.22 8.98
C ALA A 279 -22.29 21.89 9.25
N LYS A 280 -21.51 21.62 8.19
CA LYS A 280 -20.05 21.39 8.27
C LYS A 280 -19.29 22.63 8.73
N TYR A 281 -19.61 23.82 8.24
CA TYR A 281 -18.98 25.07 8.67
C TYR A 281 -19.23 25.34 10.17
N ILE A 282 -20.47 25.13 10.65
CA ILE A 282 -20.83 25.28 12.07
C ILE A 282 -20.01 24.33 12.95
N GLY A 283 -19.94 23.04 12.59
CA GLY A 283 -19.17 22.05 13.34
C GLY A 283 -17.65 22.33 13.33
N LYS A 284 -17.09 22.80 12.21
CA LYS A 284 -15.66 23.19 12.11
C LYS A 284 -15.35 24.44 12.93
N LYS A 285 -16.26 25.42 12.98
CA LYS A 285 -16.09 26.69 13.72
C LYS A 285 -16.29 26.53 15.22
N ASN A 286 -17.16 25.61 15.66
CA ASN A 286 -17.46 25.42 17.08
C ASN A 286 -17.58 23.93 17.43
N LYS A 287 -16.55 23.41 18.12
CA LYS A 287 -16.46 22.00 18.54
C LYS A 287 -17.64 21.52 19.40
N LYS A 288 -18.40 22.42 20.06
CA LYS A 288 -19.64 22.04 20.77
C LYS A 288 -20.74 21.52 19.83
N PHE A 289 -20.69 21.85 18.54
CA PHE A 289 -21.66 21.42 17.52
C PHE A 289 -21.14 20.30 16.59
N PHE A 290 -20.15 19.50 17.02
CA PHE A 290 -19.59 18.40 16.21
C PHE A 290 -20.64 17.37 15.73
N TRP A 291 -21.71 17.16 16.50
CA TRP A 291 -22.85 16.30 16.17
C TRP A 291 -23.69 16.79 14.98
N VAL A 292 -23.69 18.10 14.67
CA VAL A 292 -24.50 18.68 13.59
C VAL A 292 -24.04 18.20 12.19
N PRO A 293 -22.74 18.28 11.81
CA PRO A 293 -22.25 17.67 10.57
C PRO A 293 -22.57 16.18 10.40
N ALA A 294 -22.58 15.42 11.50
CA ALA A 294 -22.75 13.96 11.46
C ALA A 294 -24.22 13.55 11.28
N ILE A 295 -25.16 14.29 11.88
CA ILE A 295 -26.61 14.02 11.79
C ILE A 295 -27.23 14.66 10.52
N ALA A 296 -26.64 15.73 9.99
CA ALA A 296 -27.19 16.47 8.85
C ALA A 296 -27.50 15.63 7.59
N PRO A 297 -26.71 14.62 7.17
CA PRO A 297 -27.06 13.76 6.03
C PRO A 297 -28.35 12.97 6.25
N LEU A 298 -28.52 12.34 7.42
CA LEU A 298 -29.72 11.56 7.76
C LEU A 298 -30.97 12.45 7.80
N VAL A 299 -30.86 13.64 8.41
CA VAL A 299 -31.92 14.65 8.42
C VAL A 299 -32.24 15.15 7.00
N SER A 300 -31.23 15.29 6.14
CA SER A 300 -31.42 15.68 4.74
C SER A 300 -32.23 14.63 3.96
N VAL A 301 -31.94 13.34 4.14
CA VAL A 301 -32.73 12.24 3.56
C VAL A 301 -34.18 12.30 4.07
N ILE A 302 -34.39 12.32 5.39
CA ILE A 302 -35.74 12.33 5.98
C ILE A 302 -36.57 13.52 5.48
N LEU A 303 -36.02 14.74 5.52
CA LEU A 303 -36.72 15.94 5.08
C LEU A 303 -36.99 15.93 3.57
N SER A 304 -36.01 15.56 2.74
CA SER A 304 -36.20 15.54 1.28
C SER A 304 -37.28 14.53 0.85
N THR A 305 -37.28 13.32 1.42
CA THR A 305 -38.31 12.31 1.19
C THR A 305 -39.69 12.79 1.64
N PHE A 306 -39.79 13.46 2.79
CA PHE A 306 -41.04 14.04 3.29
C PHE A 306 -41.58 15.15 2.36
N PHE A 307 -40.73 16.07 1.92
CA PHE A 307 -41.13 17.13 1.00
C PHE A 307 -41.55 16.58 -0.37
N VAL A 308 -40.78 15.65 -0.97
CA VAL A 308 -41.13 15.02 -2.25
C VAL A 308 -42.47 14.28 -2.17
N TYR A 309 -42.72 13.55 -1.09
CA TYR A 309 -43.98 12.84 -0.86
C TYR A 309 -45.19 13.80 -0.79
N ILE A 310 -45.07 14.94 -0.11
CA ILE A 310 -46.16 15.92 -0.02
C ILE A 310 -46.36 16.66 -1.35
N THR A 311 -45.29 17.17 -1.95
CA THR A 311 -45.38 17.96 -3.19
C THR A 311 -45.64 17.12 -4.44
N HIS A 312 -45.60 15.78 -4.32
CA HIS A 312 -45.68 14.82 -5.43
C HIS A 312 -44.70 15.13 -6.56
N ALA A 313 -43.46 15.48 -6.19
CA ALA A 313 -42.45 15.96 -7.14
C ALA A 313 -41.99 14.85 -8.13
N GLU A 314 -42.26 13.58 -7.84
CA GLU A 314 -42.03 12.47 -8.77
C GLU A 314 -42.87 12.61 -10.05
N LYS A 315 -44.05 13.24 -9.97
CA LYS A 315 -44.90 13.55 -11.14
C LYS A 315 -44.36 14.72 -11.96
N GLN A 316 -43.47 15.53 -11.37
CA GLN A 316 -42.78 16.64 -12.02
C GLN A 316 -41.38 16.26 -12.54
N GLY A 317 -41.09 14.96 -12.65
CA GLY A 317 -39.85 14.45 -13.24
C GLY A 317 -38.65 14.35 -12.30
N VAL A 318 -38.82 14.54 -10.98
CA VAL A 318 -37.75 14.24 -10.02
C VAL A 318 -37.52 12.73 -9.96
N GLU A 319 -36.31 12.26 -10.27
CA GLU A 319 -35.97 10.84 -10.15
C GLU A 319 -35.97 10.42 -8.66
N ILE A 320 -36.70 9.33 -8.36
CA ILE A 320 -36.81 8.70 -7.03
C ILE A 320 -36.43 7.22 -7.09
N VAL A 321 -36.16 6.61 -5.93
CA VAL A 321 -35.72 5.20 -5.79
C VAL A 321 -36.75 4.17 -6.30
N ARG A 322 -38.05 4.50 -6.22
CA ARG A 322 -39.19 3.64 -6.61
C ARG A 322 -39.31 2.37 -5.74
N HIS A 323 -39.69 1.24 -6.33
CA HIS A 323 -40.08 0.03 -5.61
C HIS A 323 -38.87 -0.88 -5.35
N ILE A 324 -38.91 -1.55 -4.19
CA ILE A 324 -37.94 -2.52 -3.70
C ILE A 324 -38.77 -3.73 -3.27
N GLU A 325 -38.33 -4.93 -3.63
CA GLU A 325 -38.97 -6.16 -3.18
C GLU A 325 -38.63 -6.43 -1.71
N LYS A 326 -39.61 -6.93 -0.95
CA LYS A 326 -39.42 -7.28 0.46
C LYS A 326 -38.85 -8.68 0.61
N GLY A 327 -37.94 -8.86 1.56
CA GLY A 327 -37.44 -10.16 1.98
C GLY A 327 -35.97 -10.15 2.39
N ILE A 328 -35.57 -11.22 3.07
CA ILE A 328 -34.19 -11.46 3.47
C ILE A 328 -33.46 -12.36 2.46
N ASN A 329 -32.14 -12.27 2.42
CA ASN A 329 -31.27 -13.09 1.57
C ASN A 329 -31.60 -14.60 1.68
N PRO A 330 -32.06 -15.27 0.60
CA PRO A 330 -32.21 -16.73 0.62
C PRO A 330 -30.84 -17.43 0.51
N PRO A 331 -30.68 -18.66 1.04
CA PRO A 331 -29.46 -19.45 0.86
C PRO A 331 -29.26 -19.85 -0.61
N SER A 332 -28.14 -19.45 -1.20
CA SER A 332 -27.79 -19.65 -2.62
C SER A 332 -26.69 -20.70 -2.86
N ILE A 333 -26.28 -21.45 -1.83
CA ILE A 333 -25.18 -22.42 -1.96
C ILE A 333 -25.44 -23.48 -3.04
N ASN A 334 -26.70 -23.89 -3.24
CA ASN A 334 -27.11 -24.85 -4.29
C ASN A 334 -27.18 -24.21 -5.70
N GLN A 335 -27.13 -22.88 -5.80
CA GLN A 335 -27.16 -22.15 -7.07
C GLN A 335 -25.77 -22.00 -7.69
N ILE A 336 -24.70 -22.05 -6.88
CA ILE A 336 -23.30 -22.03 -7.34
C ILE A 336 -23.00 -23.24 -8.25
N PHE A 337 -22.36 -23.01 -9.40
CA PHE A 337 -21.85 -24.06 -10.26
C PHE A 337 -20.56 -24.65 -9.71
N PHE A 338 -20.63 -25.86 -9.12
CA PHE A 338 -19.47 -26.65 -8.71
C PHE A 338 -18.96 -27.62 -9.80
N THR A 339 -19.72 -27.81 -10.87
CA THR A 339 -19.41 -28.70 -12.01
C THR A 339 -19.97 -28.13 -13.33
N GLY A 340 -19.51 -28.67 -14.46
CA GLY A 340 -19.93 -28.25 -15.81
C GLY A 340 -19.19 -27.02 -16.36
N ASP A 341 -19.46 -26.66 -17.61
CA ASP A 341 -18.67 -25.65 -18.35
C ASP A 341 -18.69 -24.25 -17.71
N TYR A 342 -19.78 -23.90 -17.04
CA TYR A 342 -19.93 -22.64 -16.31
C TYR A 342 -19.02 -22.52 -15.08
N LEU A 343 -18.48 -23.62 -14.54
CA LEU A 343 -17.46 -23.60 -13.49
C LEU A 343 -16.20 -22.85 -13.94
N ALA A 344 -15.65 -23.21 -15.11
CA ALA A 344 -14.42 -22.63 -15.63
C ALA A 344 -14.61 -21.17 -16.09
N LYS A 345 -15.80 -20.84 -16.59
CA LYS A 345 -16.21 -19.45 -16.89
C LYS A 345 -16.30 -18.62 -15.61
N GLY A 346 -17.03 -19.10 -14.62
CA GLY A 346 -17.19 -18.47 -13.30
C GLY A 346 -15.85 -18.25 -12.59
N PHE A 347 -14.93 -19.23 -12.64
CA PHE A 347 -13.57 -19.06 -12.13
C PHE A 347 -12.82 -17.91 -12.80
N LYS A 348 -12.77 -17.86 -14.15
CA LYS A 348 -12.09 -16.78 -14.89
C LYS A 348 -12.65 -15.40 -14.55
N ILE A 349 -13.98 -15.26 -14.55
CA ILE A 349 -14.67 -14.01 -14.21
C ILE A 349 -14.39 -13.63 -12.75
N GLY A 350 -14.45 -14.60 -11.83
CA GLY A 350 -14.18 -14.41 -10.41
C GLY A 350 -12.76 -13.94 -10.11
N VAL A 351 -11.74 -14.50 -10.76
CA VAL A 351 -10.35 -14.05 -10.62
C VAL A 351 -10.23 -12.57 -11.03
N VAL A 352 -10.77 -12.18 -12.18
CA VAL A 352 -10.67 -10.79 -12.70
C VAL A 352 -11.44 -9.81 -11.82
N ALA A 353 -12.70 -10.12 -11.49
CA ALA A 353 -13.53 -9.28 -10.62
C ALA A 353 -12.96 -9.19 -9.20
N GLY A 354 -12.46 -10.31 -8.65
CA GLY A 354 -11.85 -10.39 -7.32
C GLY A 354 -10.56 -9.58 -7.21
N MET A 355 -9.69 -9.59 -8.22
CA MET A 355 -8.47 -8.78 -8.26
C MET A 355 -8.77 -7.27 -8.28
N ILE A 356 -9.75 -6.85 -9.09
CA ILE A 356 -10.13 -5.43 -9.20
C ILE A 356 -10.83 -4.97 -7.91
N ALA A 357 -11.79 -5.74 -7.41
CA ALA A 357 -12.45 -5.49 -6.13
C ALA A 357 -11.45 -5.38 -4.97
N LEU A 358 -10.44 -6.26 -4.94
CA LEU A 358 -9.41 -6.25 -3.90
C LEU A 358 -8.52 -5.00 -3.99
N THR A 359 -8.09 -4.64 -5.20
CA THR A 359 -7.25 -3.46 -5.44
C THR A 359 -7.98 -2.17 -5.03
N GLU A 360 -9.27 -2.06 -5.36
CA GLU A 360 -10.14 -0.95 -4.94
C GLU A 360 -10.25 -0.87 -3.40
N ALA A 361 -10.61 -1.97 -2.73
CA ALA A 361 -10.70 -2.04 -1.27
C ALA A 361 -9.39 -1.63 -0.57
N ILE A 362 -8.26 -2.15 -1.05
CA ILE A 362 -6.93 -1.89 -0.51
C ILE A 362 -6.58 -0.40 -0.59
N ALA A 363 -6.79 0.21 -1.76
CA ALA A 363 -6.49 1.63 -1.97
C ALA A 363 -7.37 2.53 -1.09
N ILE A 364 -8.67 2.22 -0.98
CA ILE A 364 -9.61 2.92 -0.10
C ILE A 364 -9.21 2.75 1.37
N GLY A 365 -8.89 1.53 1.80
CA GLY A 365 -8.46 1.24 3.16
C GLY A 365 -7.24 2.06 3.55
N ARG A 366 -6.15 1.98 2.77
CA ARG A 366 -4.91 2.74 3.03
C ARG A 366 -5.14 4.25 2.99
N THR A 367 -6.01 4.73 2.11
CA THR A 367 -6.41 6.15 2.05
C THR A 367 -6.96 6.63 3.39
N PHE A 368 -8.02 6.01 3.90
CA PHE A 368 -8.65 6.46 5.15
C PHE A 368 -7.83 6.13 6.41
N ALA A 369 -7.01 5.08 6.37
CA ALA A 369 -6.05 4.76 7.43
C ALA A 369 -4.96 5.83 7.58
N ALA A 370 -4.40 6.31 6.47
CA ALA A 370 -3.46 7.44 6.45
C ALA A 370 -4.11 8.74 6.97
N MET A 371 -5.39 8.98 6.68
CA MET A 371 -6.12 10.14 7.23
C MET A 371 -6.39 10.08 8.75
N LYS A 372 -6.24 8.92 9.40
CA LYS A 372 -6.42 8.73 10.84
C LYS A 372 -5.17 8.25 11.58
N ASP A 373 -4.01 8.25 10.92
CA ASP A 373 -2.72 7.78 11.45
C ASP A 373 -2.82 6.38 12.11
N TYR A 374 -3.41 5.42 11.38
CA TYR A 374 -3.37 4.00 11.76
C TYR A 374 -2.88 3.13 10.59
N GLN A 375 -2.35 1.95 10.92
CA GLN A 375 -1.87 0.98 9.93
C GLN A 375 -2.88 -0.14 9.67
N ILE A 376 -2.90 -0.61 8.42
CA ILE A 376 -3.75 -1.71 7.95
C ILE A 376 -2.88 -2.94 7.68
N ASP A 377 -3.34 -4.10 8.14
CA ASP A 377 -2.70 -5.38 7.85
C ASP A 377 -3.24 -5.93 6.53
N GLY A 378 -2.42 -5.82 5.48
CA GLY A 378 -2.80 -6.20 4.12
C GLY A 378 -3.23 -7.66 3.97
N ASN A 379 -2.67 -8.55 4.78
CA ASN A 379 -2.99 -9.97 4.74
C ASN A 379 -4.37 -10.23 5.35
N LYS A 380 -4.70 -9.52 6.45
CA LYS A 380 -6.04 -9.56 7.05
C LYS A 380 -7.09 -8.96 6.13
N GLU A 381 -6.80 -7.85 5.43
CA GLU A 381 -7.75 -7.29 4.44
C GLU A 381 -8.04 -8.28 3.31
N MET A 382 -7.00 -8.91 2.74
CA MET A 382 -7.16 -9.93 1.70
C MET A 382 -8.01 -11.12 2.16
N VAL A 383 -7.76 -11.64 3.38
CA VAL A 383 -8.57 -12.73 3.95
C VAL A 383 -10.00 -12.27 4.26
N ALA A 384 -10.21 -11.09 4.86
CA ALA A 384 -11.54 -10.58 5.20
C ALA A 384 -12.41 -10.33 3.94
N MET A 385 -11.83 -9.70 2.91
CA MET A 385 -12.47 -9.48 1.60
C MET A 385 -12.82 -10.83 0.95
N GLY A 386 -11.91 -11.80 1.04
CA GLY A 386 -12.14 -13.14 0.52
C GLY A 386 -13.27 -13.88 1.22
N THR A 387 -13.23 -13.95 2.55
CA THR A 387 -14.26 -14.65 3.35
C THR A 387 -15.62 -13.98 3.25
N MET A 388 -15.71 -12.64 3.20
CA MET A 388 -17.00 -11.97 3.03
C MET A 388 -17.64 -12.24 1.66
N ASN A 389 -16.84 -12.37 0.59
CA ASN A 389 -17.33 -12.72 -0.74
C ASN A 389 -17.69 -14.21 -0.87
N ILE A 390 -16.93 -15.12 -0.23
CA ILE A 390 -17.29 -16.54 -0.12
C ILE A 390 -18.65 -16.69 0.59
N VAL A 391 -18.81 -16.14 1.79
CA VAL A 391 -20.06 -16.24 2.56
C VAL A 391 -21.20 -15.49 1.86
N GLY A 392 -20.92 -14.35 1.23
CA GLY A 392 -21.87 -13.61 0.40
C GLY A 392 -22.43 -14.45 -0.75
N SER A 393 -21.57 -15.16 -1.50
CA SER A 393 -22.01 -15.99 -2.63
C SER A 393 -22.93 -17.16 -2.23
N MET A 394 -22.86 -17.60 -0.97
CA MET A 394 -23.74 -18.62 -0.37
C MET A 394 -25.05 -18.03 0.20
N THR A 395 -25.16 -16.70 0.29
CA THR A 395 -26.26 -15.95 0.90
C THR A 395 -26.81 -14.88 -0.06
N SER A 396 -26.98 -15.24 -1.33
CA SER A 396 -27.54 -14.42 -2.41
C SER A 396 -26.88 -13.06 -2.63
N CYS A 397 -25.58 -12.92 -2.32
CA CYS A 397 -24.81 -11.70 -2.60
C CYS A 397 -23.92 -11.89 -3.83
N TYR A 398 -23.75 -10.83 -4.62
CA TYR A 398 -22.70 -10.75 -5.64
C TYR A 398 -21.51 -9.91 -5.13
N VAL A 399 -20.40 -9.90 -5.87
CA VAL A 399 -19.11 -9.31 -5.45
C VAL A 399 -19.26 -7.96 -4.74
N ALA A 400 -18.92 -7.95 -3.45
CA ALA A 400 -18.82 -6.78 -2.60
C ALA A 400 -17.35 -6.36 -2.39
N THR A 401 -17.13 -5.08 -2.15
CA THR A 401 -15.84 -4.49 -1.81
C THR A 401 -16.03 -3.22 -0.97
N GLY A 402 -14.96 -2.51 -0.63
CA GLY A 402 -15.05 -1.18 -0.05
C GLY A 402 -15.47 -0.14 -1.08
N SER A 403 -16.41 0.74 -0.75
CA SER A 403 -16.80 1.86 -1.60
C SER A 403 -16.13 3.16 -1.15
N PHE A 404 -15.40 3.85 -2.04
CA PHE A 404 -14.73 5.12 -1.70
C PHE A 404 -15.75 6.17 -1.22
N SER A 405 -16.87 6.32 -1.94
CA SER A 405 -17.94 7.27 -1.60
C SER A 405 -18.59 7.00 -0.25
N ARG A 406 -18.81 5.72 0.11
CA ARG A 406 -19.38 5.34 1.42
C ARG A 406 -18.36 5.51 2.54
N SER A 407 -17.11 5.15 2.29
CA SER A 407 -16.01 5.26 3.27
C SER A 407 -15.69 6.74 3.59
N ALA A 408 -15.73 7.62 2.58
CA ALA A 408 -15.65 9.07 2.77
C ALA A 408 -16.77 9.60 3.68
N VAL A 409 -17.99 9.11 3.48
CA VAL A 409 -19.16 9.48 4.30
C VAL A 409 -19.03 8.92 5.72
N ASN A 410 -18.58 7.67 5.88
CA ASN A 410 -18.28 7.03 7.18
C ASN A 410 -17.26 7.84 7.99
N TYR A 411 -16.15 8.21 7.34
CA TYR A 411 -15.05 8.99 7.90
C TYR A 411 -15.53 10.33 8.50
N MET A 412 -16.23 11.18 7.74
CA MET A 412 -16.66 12.48 8.27
C MET A 412 -17.84 12.40 9.24
N ALA A 413 -18.67 11.35 9.16
CA ALA A 413 -19.72 11.12 10.16
C ALA A 413 -19.12 10.75 11.53
N GLY A 414 -17.83 10.40 11.57
CA GLY A 414 -17.04 10.31 12.79
C GLY A 414 -16.83 8.89 13.31
N CYS A 415 -16.83 7.88 12.43
CA CYS A 415 -16.65 6.49 12.82
C CYS A 415 -15.32 6.25 13.54
N GLN A 416 -15.29 5.23 14.38
CA GLN A 416 -14.17 4.84 15.23
C GLN A 416 -13.81 3.36 15.05
N THR A 417 -14.76 2.50 14.68
CA THR A 417 -14.52 1.08 14.38
C THR A 417 -15.43 0.56 13.25
N ALA A 418 -15.17 -0.67 12.80
CA ALA A 418 -16.01 -1.37 11.84
C ALA A 418 -17.46 -1.66 12.32
N VAL A 419 -17.84 -1.30 13.56
CA VAL A 419 -19.25 -1.32 14.01
C VAL A 419 -20.14 -0.44 13.12
N SER A 420 -19.59 0.56 12.43
CA SER A 420 -20.31 1.32 11.40
C SER A 420 -20.90 0.42 10.30
N ASN A 421 -20.18 -0.64 9.89
CA ASN A 421 -20.70 -1.65 8.95
C ASN A 421 -21.80 -2.52 9.58
N ILE A 422 -21.66 -2.90 10.86
CA ILE A 422 -22.68 -3.69 11.58
C ILE A 422 -23.99 -2.91 11.69
N VAL A 423 -23.93 -1.64 12.08
CA VAL A 423 -25.08 -0.75 12.15
C VAL A 423 -25.70 -0.56 10.77
N MET A 424 -24.88 -0.35 9.73
CA MET A 424 -25.36 -0.25 8.35
C MET A 424 -26.13 -1.52 7.92
N SER A 425 -25.55 -2.71 8.10
CA SER A 425 -26.21 -3.99 7.80
C SER A 425 -27.54 -4.17 8.54
N ILE A 426 -27.62 -3.80 9.83
CA ILE A 426 -28.86 -3.86 10.60
C ILE A 426 -29.93 -2.92 10.01
N VAL A 427 -29.55 -1.72 9.56
CA VAL A 427 -30.49 -0.76 8.95
C VAL A 427 -30.92 -1.20 7.55
N VAL A 428 -30.04 -1.82 6.77
CA VAL A 428 -30.39 -2.43 5.47
C VAL A 428 -31.38 -3.59 5.67
N PHE A 429 -31.13 -4.48 6.63
CA PHE A 429 -32.04 -5.56 7.03
C PHE A 429 -33.43 -5.04 7.45
N LEU A 430 -33.47 -4.05 8.37
CA LEU A 430 -34.72 -3.42 8.78
C LEU A 430 -35.43 -2.70 7.62
N THR A 431 -34.70 -2.26 6.59
CA THR A 431 -35.28 -1.68 5.38
C THR A 431 -35.92 -2.73 4.49
N LEU A 432 -35.21 -3.82 4.19
CA LEU A 432 -35.74 -4.93 3.39
C LEU A 432 -37.04 -5.50 3.95
N GLU A 433 -37.13 -5.64 5.28
CA GLU A 433 -38.30 -6.22 5.93
C GLU A 433 -39.42 -5.18 6.20
N PHE A 434 -39.07 -4.03 6.81
CA PHE A 434 -40.04 -3.08 7.35
C PHE A 434 -40.06 -1.72 6.64
N ILE A 435 -38.90 -1.06 6.50
CA ILE A 435 -38.82 0.39 6.18
C ILE A 435 -38.86 0.69 4.66
N THR A 436 -38.79 -0.33 3.80
CA THR A 436 -38.85 -0.21 2.31
C THR A 436 -39.86 0.81 1.77
N PRO A 437 -41.13 0.89 2.24
CA PRO A 437 -42.10 1.86 1.72
C PRO A 437 -41.70 3.33 1.94
N LEU A 438 -40.91 3.62 2.97
CA LEU A 438 -40.46 4.97 3.30
C LEU A 438 -39.41 5.49 2.31
N PHE A 439 -38.45 4.64 1.91
CA PHE A 439 -37.38 5.02 0.99
C PHE A 439 -37.85 5.27 -0.45
N LYS A 440 -39.04 4.77 -0.84
CA LYS A 440 -39.63 4.88 -2.18
C LYS A 440 -39.56 6.29 -2.78
N TYR A 441 -39.82 7.33 -1.97
CA TYR A 441 -39.91 8.73 -2.39
C TYR A 441 -38.59 9.53 -2.21
N THR A 442 -37.49 8.87 -1.86
CA THR A 442 -36.18 9.54 -1.71
C THR A 442 -35.68 10.05 -3.07
N PRO A 443 -35.38 11.35 -3.25
CA PRO A 443 -34.94 11.90 -4.53
C PRO A 443 -33.45 11.67 -4.79
N ASN A 444 -33.07 11.36 -6.03
CA ASN A 444 -31.65 11.14 -6.41
C ASN A 444 -30.75 12.35 -6.11
N ALA A 445 -31.31 13.57 -6.10
CA ALA A 445 -30.61 14.80 -5.77
C ALA A 445 -30.06 14.85 -4.33
N ILE A 446 -30.73 14.25 -3.34
CA ILE A 446 -30.26 14.30 -1.95
C ILE A 446 -28.97 13.51 -1.77
N LEU A 447 -28.91 12.37 -2.44
CA LEU A 447 -27.78 11.44 -2.44
C LEU A 447 -26.57 12.08 -3.13
N ALA A 448 -26.82 12.70 -4.30
CA ALA A 448 -25.83 13.49 -5.01
C ALA A 448 -25.28 14.63 -4.13
N ALA A 449 -26.14 15.39 -3.44
CA ALA A 449 -25.72 16.46 -2.53
C ALA A 449 -24.89 15.95 -1.34
N ILE A 450 -25.25 14.80 -0.73
CA ILE A 450 -24.50 14.16 0.35
C ILE A 450 -23.10 13.72 -0.12
N ILE A 451 -23.01 13.10 -1.30
CA ILE A 451 -21.73 12.61 -1.85
C ILE A 451 -20.84 13.78 -2.32
N ILE A 452 -21.38 14.79 -3.00
CA ILE A 452 -20.63 16.00 -3.39
C ILE A 452 -20.08 16.68 -2.13
N SER A 453 -20.94 16.88 -1.12
CA SER A 453 -20.55 17.40 0.18
C SER A 453 -19.45 16.57 0.85
N ALA A 454 -19.43 15.26 0.63
CA ALA A 454 -18.44 14.36 1.19
C ALA A 454 -17.04 14.55 0.59
N VAL A 455 -16.94 14.45 -0.73
CA VAL A 455 -15.64 14.33 -1.41
C VAL A 455 -14.85 15.64 -1.48
N ILE A 456 -15.52 16.80 -1.41
CA ILE A 456 -14.86 18.12 -1.42
C ILE A 456 -13.76 18.25 -0.34
N ASN A 457 -13.93 17.62 0.82
CA ASN A 457 -12.97 17.68 1.92
C ASN A 457 -11.75 16.73 1.77
N LEU A 458 -11.68 15.92 0.71
CA LEU A 458 -10.60 14.96 0.48
C LEU A 458 -9.47 15.52 -0.40
N ILE A 459 -9.63 16.73 -0.95
CA ILE A 459 -8.64 17.35 -1.85
C ILE A 459 -7.64 18.16 -1.02
N ASP A 460 -6.52 17.53 -0.62
CA ASP A 460 -5.46 18.20 0.14
C ASP A 460 -4.43 18.88 -0.78
N PHE A 461 -4.70 20.15 -1.09
CA PHE A 461 -3.76 21.03 -1.81
C PHE A 461 -2.48 21.33 -1.02
N GLN A 462 -2.50 21.30 0.32
CA GLN A 462 -1.33 21.61 1.14
C GLN A 462 -0.33 20.46 1.13
N ALA A 463 -0.82 19.22 1.22
CA ALA A 463 0.00 18.01 1.04
C ALA A 463 0.65 17.98 -0.36
N ALA A 464 -0.09 18.28 -1.43
CA ALA A 464 0.47 18.34 -2.79
C ALA A 464 1.60 19.38 -2.94
N ILE A 465 1.43 20.57 -2.33
CA ILE A 465 2.47 21.63 -2.31
C ILE A 465 3.67 21.21 -1.44
N LEU A 466 3.46 20.48 -0.36
CA LEU A 466 4.53 19.95 0.50
C LEU A 466 5.35 18.88 -0.24
N ILE A 467 4.70 17.93 -0.91
CA ILE A 467 5.35 16.91 -1.74
C ILE A 467 6.23 17.57 -2.81
N TRP A 468 5.71 18.58 -3.53
CA TRP A 468 6.50 19.35 -4.51
C TRP A 468 7.74 20.03 -3.93
N LYS A 469 7.73 20.42 -2.65
CA LYS A 469 8.89 21.01 -1.96
C LYS A 469 9.91 19.96 -1.52
N ILE A 470 9.49 18.74 -1.20
CA ILE A 470 10.35 17.67 -0.68
C ILE A 470 10.98 16.87 -1.82
N ASP A 471 10.18 16.27 -2.70
CA ASP A 471 10.67 15.35 -3.74
C ASP A 471 9.89 15.49 -5.05
N LYS A 472 10.63 15.75 -6.14
CA LYS A 472 10.04 16.01 -7.46
C LYS A 472 9.50 14.75 -8.14
N PHE A 473 10.08 13.58 -7.88
CA PHE A 473 9.59 12.32 -8.44
C PHE A 473 8.33 11.84 -7.72
N ASP A 474 8.24 12.06 -6.40
CA ASP A 474 7.01 11.78 -5.66
C ASP A 474 5.87 12.73 -6.06
N PHE A 475 6.19 13.99 -6.39
CA PHE A 475 5.20 14.89 -7.00
C PHE A 475 4.75 14.41 -8.40
N VAL A 476 5.66 13.88 -9.22
CA VAL A 476 5.30 13.27 -10.52
C VAL A 476 4.41 12.03 -10.31
N ALA A 477 4.64 11.21 -9.29
CA ALA A 477 3.74 10.12 -8.91
C ALA A 477 2.36 10.66 -8.47
N CYS A 478 2.32 11.69 -7.63
CA CYS A 478 1.10 12.36 -7.18
C CYS A 478 0.28 12.91 -8.36
N MET A 479 0.91 13.60 -9.31
CA MET A 479 0.24 14.13 -10.49
C MET A 479 -0.17 13.03 -11.48
N GLY A 480 0.65 11.98 -11.61
CA GLY A 480 0.31 10.78 -12.39
C GLY A 480 -0.95 10.08 -11.88
N ALA A 481 -1.11 9.95 -10.56
CA ALA A 481 -2.36 9.50 -9.97
C ALA A 481 -3.52 10.45 -10.26
N PHE A 482 -3.36 11.73 -9.92
CA PHE A 482 -4.41 12.74 -10.07
C PHE A 482 -4.98 12.78 -11.50
N PHE A 483 -4.12 12.88 -12.52
CA PHE A 483 -4.54 12.92 -13.92
C PHE A 483 -5.02 11.56 -14.44
N GLY A 484 -4.44 10.44 -14.00
CA GLY A 484 -4.89 9.11 -14.39
C GLY A 484 -6.31 8.79 -13.91
N VAL A 485 -6.67 9.19 -12.68
CA VAL A 485 -8.04 9.04 -12.14
C VAL A 485 -9.06 9.96 -12.81
N ILE A 486 -8.63 11.13 -13.30
CA ILE A 486 -9.49 12.13 -13.95
C ILE A 486 -9.75 11.81 -15.43
N PHE A 487 -8.72 11.40 -16.18
CA PHE A 487 -8.81 11.22 -17.62
C PHE A 487 -9.00 9.77 -18.08
N VAL A 488 -8.75 8.77 -17.22
CA VAL A 488 -8.89 7.35 -17.57
C VAL A 488 -9.80 6.63 -16.58
N SER A 489 -9.29 6.25 -15.41
CA SER A 489 -10.07 5.55 -14.37
C SER A 489 -9.34 5.52 -13.03
N VAL A 490 -10.07 5.22 -11.96
CA VAL A 490 -9.57 5.14 -10.58
C VAL A 490 -8.41 4.13 -10.47
N GLU A 491 -8.54 2.99 -11.16
CA GLU A 491 -7.59 1.88 -11.14
C GLU A 491 -6.33 2.21 -11.97
N ILE A 492 -6.50 2.83 -13.13
CA ILE A 492 -5.37 3.24 -13.99
C ILE A 492 -4.57 4.37 -13.36
N GLY A 493 -5.21 5.32 -12.66
CA GLY A 493 -4.50 6.34 -11.88
C GLY A 493 -3.70 5.76 -10.70
N LEU A 494 -4.16 4.66 -10.10
CA LEU A 494 -3.38 3.95 -9.08
C LEU A 494 -2.16 3.24 -9.71
N LEU A 495 -2.37 2.50 -10.80
CA LEU A 495 -1.32 1.76 -11.52
C LEU A 495 -0.24 2.70 -12.09
N ILE A 496 -0.69 3.77 -12.77
CA ILE A 496 -0.26 5.16 -12.56
C ILE A 496 0.98 5.37 -11.68
N ALA A 497 0.70 5.81 -10.45
CA ALA A 497 1.68 6.21 -9.46
C ALA A 497 2.49 5.05 -8.86
N VAL A 498 1.97 3.81 -8.85
CA VAL A 498 2.75 2.62 -8.48
C VAL A 498 3.87 2.38 -9.48
N SER A 499 3.58 2.44 -10.79
CA SER A 499 4.59 2.32 -11.85
C SER A 499 5.65 3.42 -11.77
N ILE A 500 5.26 4.66 -11.48
CA ILE A 500 6.20 5.78 -11.29
C ILE A 500 7.06 5.58 -10.03
N SER A 501 6.46 5.14 -8.93
CA SER A 501 7.18 4.87 -7.67
C SER A 501 8.17 3.71 -7.83
N PHE A 502 7.78 2.64 -8.52
CA PHE A 502 8.67 1.52 -8.85
C PHE A 502 9.79 1.95 -9.80
N ALA A 503 9.50 2.76 -10.82
CA ALA A 503 10.52 3.31 -11.71
C ALA A 503 11.52 4.23 -10.97
N LYS A 504 11.06 5.02 -9.98
CA LYS A 504 11.92 5.80 -9.09
C LYS A 504 12.87 4.91 -8.29
N ILE A 505 12.34 3.85 -7.66
CA ILE A 505 13.14 2.87 -6.89
C ILE A 505 14.17 2.20 -7.82
N LEU A 506 13.74 1.70 -8.99
CA LEU A 506 14.62 1.06 -9.96
C LEU A 506 15.72 2.01 -10.47
N LEU A 507 15.41 3.28 -10.70
CA LEU A 507 16.40 4.29 -11.06
C LEU A 507 17.42 4.55 -9.93
N GLN A 508 16.96 4.62 -8.68
CA GLN A 508 17.84 4.78 -7.51
C GLN A 508 18.77 3.57 -7.31
N VAL A 509 18.25 2.35 -7.48
CA VAL A 509 19.04 1.10 -7.36
C VAL A 509 20.02 0.93 -8.53
N THR A 510 19.61 1.24 -9.77
CA THR A 510 20.47 1.11 -10.97
C THR A 510 21.51 2.23 -11.11
N ARG A 511 21.22 3.43 -10.60
CA ARG A 511 22.10 4.62 -10.66
C ARG A 511 22.34 5.20 -9.25
N PRO A 512 22.96 4.44 -8.33
CA PRO A 512 23.22 4.90 -6.97
C PRO A 512 24.23 6.04 -6.92
N ARG A 513 24.21 6.79 -5.82
CA ARG A 513 25.14 7.91 -5.60
C ARG A 513 26.54 7.40 -5.28
N THR A 514 27.52 8.17 -5.73
CA THR A 514 28.95 7.95 -5.49
C THR A 514 29.55 9.27 -5.02
N ALA A 515 30.42 9.21 -4.01
CA ALA A 515 31.00 10.41 -3.39
C ALA A 515 32.52 10.29 -3.29
N ILE A 516 33.25 11.35 -3.62
CA ILE A 516 34.69 11.46 -3.34
C ILE A 516 34.86 11.97 -1.92
N LEU A 517 35.70 11.32 -1.12
CA LEU A 517 35.93 11.69 0.27
C LEU A 517 37.24 12.46 0.47
N GLY A 518 37.18 13.51 1.28
CA GLY A 518 38.34 14.20 1.84
C GLY A 518 38.45 13.94 3.34
N LYS A 519 39.65 14.12 3.88
CA LYS A 519 39.94 14.08 5.33
C LYS A 519 39.54 15.42 5.96
N ILE A 520 38.77 15.40 7.04
CA ILE A 520 38.50 16.62 7.81
C ILE A 520 39.75 16.97 8.64
N PRO A 521 40.26 18.23 8.57
CA PRO A 521 41.47 18.66 9.28
C PRO A 521 41.48 18.28 10.76
N SER A 522 42.65 17.88 11.26
CA SER A 522 42.88 17.45 12.66
C SER A 522 42.02 16.26 13.13
N THR A 523 41.40 15.48 12.22
CA THR A 523 40.64 14.27 12.56
C THR A 523 41.06 13.05 11.74
N THR A 524 40.55 11.88 12.11
CA THR A 524 40.60 10.63 11.32
C THR A 524 39.36 10.44 10.44
N VAL A 525 38.45 11.44 10.38
CA VAL A 525 37.14 11.31 9.72
C VAL A 525 37.22 11.73 8.25
N TYR A 526 36.67 10.88 7.38
CA TYR A 526 36.56 11.13 5.95
C TYR A 526 35.10 11.42 5.58
N ARG A 527 34.87 12.48 4.79
CA ARG A 527 33.53 12.95 4.39
C ARG A 527 33.50 13.44 2.95
N ASN A 528 32.30 13.49 2.37
CA ASN A 528 32.07 13.99 1.01
C ASN A 528 32.49 15.47 0.90
N ILE A 529 33.45 15.76 0.03
CA ILE A 529 33.99 17.11 -0.22
C ILE A 529 32.93 18.11 -0.72
N GLN A 530 31.83 17.63 -1.29
CA GLN A 530 30.70 18.47 -1.72
C GLN A 530 29.78 18.88 -0.57
N GLN A 531 29.85 18.18 0.58
CA GLN A 531 29.06 18.48 1.77
C GLN A 531 29.87 19.23 2.83
N TYR A 532 31.19 18.98 2.89
CA TYR A 532 32.13 19.59 3.82
C TYR A 532 33.30 20.19 3.02
N PRO A 533 33.22 21.48 2.60
CA PRO A 533 34.26 22.13 1.79
C PRO A 533 35.65 22.17 2.45
N GLU A 534 35.71 22.03 3.77
CA GLU A 534 36.93 21.92 4.56
C GLU A 534 37.64 20.56 4.44
N ALA A 535 37.00 19.54 3.87
CA ALA A 535 37.55 18.19 3.77
C ALA A 535 38.58 18.09 2.62
N THR A 536 39.86 17.98 2.98
CA THR A 536 40.97 17.97 2.01
C THR A 536 41.20 16.59 1.40
N LYS A 537 41.37 16.53 0.06
CA LYS A 537 41.84 15.32 -0.65
C LYS A 537 43.25 14.94 -0.20
N VAL A 538 43.57 13.64 -0.18
CA VAL A 538 44.90 13.12 0.18
C VAL A 538 45.77 12.99 -1.09
N PRO A 539 47.02 13.48 -1.12
CA PRO A 539 47.92 13.29 -2.27
C PRO A 539 48.13 11.80 -2.59
N GLY A 540 48.15 11.43 -3.87
CA GLY A 540 48.38 10.05 -4.33
C GLY A 540 47.24 9.05 -4.04
N VAL A 541 46.20 9.42 -3.30
CA VAL A 541 45.13 8.52 -2.84
C VAL A 541 43.74 9.07 -3.16
N MET A 542 42.99 8.36 -4.00
CA MET A 542 41.59 8.65 -4.27
C MET A 542 40.69 7.77 -3.40
N ILE A 543 39.69 8.38 -2.75
CA ILE A 543 38.76 7.68 -1.86
C ILE A 543 37.35 7.85 -2.40
N VAL A 544 36.69 6.74 -2.78
CA VAL A 544 35.34 6.73 -3.35
C VAL A 544 34.41 5.90 -2.48
N ARG A 545 33.28 6.49 -2.07
CA ARG A 545 32.20 5.81 -1.36
C ARG A 545 31.07 5.43 -2.32
N VAL A 546 30.55 4.22 -2.19
CA VAL A 546 29.41 3.69 -2.95
C VAL A 546 28.19 3.63 -2.04
N ASP A 547 27.19 4.48 -2.29
CA ASP A 547 25.99 4.61 -1.42
C ASP A 547 24.89 3.59 -1.77
N SER A 548 25.24 2.31 -1.98
CA SER A 548 24.30 1.22 -2.33
C SER A 548 24.94 -0.17 -2.24
N ALA A 549 24.10 -1.21 -2.06
CA ALA A 549 24.43 -2.59 -2.46
C ALA A 549 24.82 -2.68 -3.95
N ILE A 550 25.65 -3.67 -4.30
CA ILE A 550 26.20 -3.86 -5.65
C ILE A 550 25.58 -5.12 -6.29
N TYR A 551 24.69 -4.92 -7.25
CA TYR A 551 23.94 -5.97 -7.93
C TYR A 551 24.13 -5.92 -9.45
N PHE A 552 23.74 -6.97 -10.17
CA PHE A 552 23.76 -7.05 -11.65
C PHE A 552 23.15 -5.82 -12.35
N SER A 553 22.19 -5.17 -11.70
CA SER A 553 21.47 -3.99 -12.19
C SER A 553 22.28 -2.69 -12.11
N ASN A 554 23.37 -2.64 -11.32
CA ASN A 554 24.18 -1.44 -11.10
C ASN A 554 25.70 -1.65 -11.14
N SER A 555 26.21 -2.89 -11.08
CA SER A 555 27.64 -3.18 -10.92
C SER A 555 28.51 -2.60 -12.03
N ASN A 556 28.09 -2.77 -13.28
CA ASN A 556 28.74 -2.17 -14.45
C ASN A 556 28.73 -0.64 -14.39
N TYR A 557 27.62 -0.02 -13.98
CA TYR A 557 27.54 1.43 -13.83
C TYR A 557 28.46 1.94 -12.71
N ILE A 558 28.56 1.23 -11.58
CA ILE A 558 29.44 1.60 -10.46
C ILE A 558 30.91 1.51 -10.91
N LYS A 559 31.32 0.42 -11.56
CA LYS A 559 32.65 0.25 -12.19
C LYS A 559 32.97 1.39 -13.15
N GLU A 560 32.10 1.68 -14.12
CA GLU A 560 32.26 2.78 -15.06
C GLU A 560 32.24 4.17 -14.41
N ARG A 561 31.50 4.35 -13.31
CA ARG A 561 31.42 5.63 -12.60
C ARG A 561 32.68 5.88 -11.80
N ILE A 562 33.22 4.86 -11.13
CA ILE A 562 34.52 4.91 -10.46
C ILE A 562 35.63 5.22 -11.46
N LEU A 563 35.70 4.49 -12.59
CA LEU A 563 36.73 4.72 -13.62
C LEU A 563 36.63 6.10 -14.29
N ARG A 564 35.43 6.68 -14.42
CA ARG A 564 35.26 8.07 -14.88
C ARG A 564 35.70 9.09 -13.84
N LEU A 565 35.22 8.96 -12.59
CA LEU A 565 35.65 9.85 -11.50
C LEU A 565 37.18 9.84 -11.35
N LEU A 566 37.83 8.69 -11.55
CA LEU A 566 39.28 8.57 -11.57
C LEU A 566 39.92 9.36 -12.71
N ALA A 567 39.41 9.23 -13.94
CA ALA A 567 39.91 10.00 -15.08
C ALA A 567 39.69 11.52 -14.91
N ASP A 568 38.51 11.92 -14.42
CA ASP A 568 38.15 13.31 -14.12
C ASP A 568 39.13 13.95 -13.10
N GLU A 569 39.62 13.16 -12.13
CA GLU A 569 40.61 13.57 -11.13
C GLU A 569 42.06 13.52 -11.64
N GLU A 570 42.43 12.50 -12.43
CA GLU A 570 43.74 12.41 -13.10
C GLU A 570 44.00 13.63 -13.99
N GLU A 571 42.98 14.12 -14.72
CA GLU A 571 43.09 15.32 -15.56
C GLU A 571 43.28 16.59 -14.72
N GLN A 572 42.52 16.76 -13.64
CA GLN A 572 42.68 17.89 -12.69
C GLN A 572 44.07 17.90 -12.03
N LEU A 573 44.60 16.74 -11.63
CA LEU A 573 45.92 16.63 -11.01
C LEU A 573 47.05 16.98 -12.01
N LYS A 574 46.93 16.54 -13.27
CA LYS A 574 47.87 16.91 -14.34
C LYS A 574 47.84 18.41 -14.61
N ALA A 575 46.66 19.02 -14.72
CA ALA A 575 46.51 20.47 -14.89
C ALA A 575 47.05 21.27 -13.69
N ALA A 576 47.02 20.70 -12.48
CA ALA A 576 47.56 21.29 -11.26
C ALA A 576 49.03 20.95 -10.96
N TYR A 577 49.74 20.26 -11.87
CA TYR A 577 51.11 19.77 -11.70
C TYR A 577 51.32 18.97 -10.39
N ARG A 578 50.36 18.09 -10.06
CA ARG A 578 50.38 17.24 -8.85
C ARG A 578 50.69 15.77 -9.19
N PRO A 579 51.21 14.98 -8.23
CA PRO A 579 51.46 13.56 -8.43
C PRO A 579 50.18 12.81 -8.83
N ASN A 580 50.35 11.80 -9.69
CA ASN A 580 49.28 10.89 -10.09
C ASN A 580 48.73 10.11 -8.89
N ILE A 581 47.52 9.55 -9.05
CA ILE A 581 46.90 8.70 -8.04
C ILE A 581 47.52 7.31 -8.14
N GLN A 582 48.13 6.81 -7.05
CA GLN A 582 48.64 5.44 -6.96
C GLN A 582 47.59 4.49 -6.35
N PHE A 583 46.78 4.96 -5.41
CA PHE A 583 45.83 4.14 -4.64
C PHE A 583 44.39 4.57 -4.84
N LEU A 584 43.51 3.60 -5.09
CA LEU A 584 42.06 3.78 -5.06
C LEU A 584 41.47 3.02 -3.87
N ILE A 585 41.00 3.75 -2.87
CA ILE A 585 40.28 3.20 -1.72
C ILE A 585 38.78 3.27 -2.01
N VAL A 586 38.13 2.11 -2.02
CA VAL A 586 36.65 2.02 -2.07
C VAL A 586 36.13 1.87 -0.64
N GLU A 587 35.36 2.85 -0.16
CA GLU A 587 34.62 2.72 1.11
C GLU A 587 33.35 1.89 0.86
N MET A 588 33.33 0.70 1.46
CA MET A 588 32.29 -0.31 1.34
C MET A 588 31.28 -0.28 2.50
N SER A 589 31.40 0.64 3.47
CA SER A 589 30.48 0.72 4.64
C SER A 589 28.98 0.78 4.26
N PRO A 590 28.56 1.49 3.19
CA PRO A 590 27.14 1.51 2.78
C PRO A 590 26.76 0.35 1.85
N VAL A 591 27.72 -0.49 1.43
CA VAL A 591 27.48 -1.65 0.58
C VAL A 591 26.99 -2.80 1.46
N THR A 592 25.67 -2.87 1.64
CA THR A 592 25.05 -3.87 2.51
C THR A 592 25.20 -5.30 1.96
N ASP A 593 25.27 -5.45 0.64
CA ASP A 593 25.38 -6.73 -0.04
C ASP A 593 26.01 -6.61 -1.44
N ILE A 594 26.48 -7.74 -1.98
CA ILE A 594 27.04 -7.90 -3.32
C ILE A 594 26.54 -9.20 -3.98
N ASP A 595 26.27 -9.20 -5.29
CA ASP A 595 25.99 -10.44 -6.05
C ASP A 595 27.16 -10.87 -6.94
N THR A 596 27.00 -11.98 -7.67
CA THR A 596 28.03 -12.52 -8.58
C THR A 596 28.42 -11.55 -9.69
N SER A 597 27.49 -10.73 -10.18
CA SER A 597 27.77 -9.69 -11.18
C SER A 597 28.43 -8.46 -10.56
N GLY A 598 28.21 -8.22 -9.26
CA GLY A 598 28.99 -7.28 -8.44
C GLY A 598 30.43 -7.73 -8.23
N ILE A 599 30.63 -9.00 -7.88
CA ILE A 599 31.95 -9.64 -7.71
C ILE A 599 32.76 -9.54 -9.02
N HIS A 600 32.21 -9.97 -10.16
CA HIS A 600 32.92 -9.86 -11.44
C HIS A 600 33.23 -8.41 -11.85
N ALA A 601 32.33 -7.46 -11.59
CA ALA A 601 32.62 -6.04 -11.84
C ALA A 601 33.78 -5.49 -10.97
N LEU A 602 33.98 -6.05 -9.77
CA LEU A 602 35.11 -5.71 -8.90
C LEU A 602 36.41 -6.36 -9.38
N GLU A 603 36.38 -7.60 -9.88
CA GLU A 603 37.52 -8.23 -10.55
C GLU A 603 37.98 -7.45 -11.78
N GLU A 604 37.03 -7.00 -12.61
CA GLU A 604 37.32 -6.17 -13.78
C GLU A 604 37.84 -4.79 -13.40
N LEU A 605 37.31 -4.18 -12.33
CA LEU A 605 37.83 -2.93 -11.77
C LEU A 605 39.29 -3.10 -11.32
N HIS A 606 39.60 -4.16 -10.56
CA HIS A 606 40.97 -4.48 -10.14
C HIS A 606 41.91 -4.66 -11.32
N ARG A 607 41.53 -5.47 -12.32
CA ARG A 607 42.31 -5.68 -13.55
C ARG A 607 42.49 -4.39 -14.36
N SER A 608 41.51 -3.48 -14.32
CA SER A 608 41.58 -2.18 -15.02
C SER A 608 42.51 -1.18 -14.30
N LEU A 609 42.64 -1.29 -12.98
CA LEU A 609 43.55 -0.48 -12.16
C LEU A 609 45.00 -1.01 -12.23
N GLN A 610 45.18 -2.34 -12.21
CA GLN A 610 46.49 -2.96 -12.46
C GLN A 610 47.11 -2.53 -13.80
N LYS A 611 46.29 -2.35 -14.85
CA LYS A 611 46.71 -1.83 -16.17
C LYS A 611 47.11 -0.33 -16.18
N ARG A 612 46.97 0.36 -15.05
CA ARG A 612 47.38 1.75 -14.82
C ARG A 612 48.46 1.87 -13.72
N ASP A 613 49.03 0.73 -13.30
CA ASP A 613 49.92 0.61 -12.14
C ASP A 613 49.29 1.10 -10.81
N MET A 614 47.95 1.11 -10.74
CA MET A 614 47.18 1.54 -9.58
C MET A 614 46.74 0.37 -8.69
N GLN A 615 46.78 0.59 -7.38
CA GLN A 615 46.39 -0.40 -6.37
C GLN A 615 44.95 -0.16 -5.88
N LEU A 616 44.09 -1.17 -6.05
CA LEU A 616 42.77 -1.22 -5.44
C LEU A 616 42.89 -1.59 -3.96
N VAL A 617 42.15 -0.89 -3.11
CA VAL A 617 42.07 -1.09 -1.66
C VAL A 617 40.61 -1.03 -1.23
N LEU A 618 40.19 -1.91 -0.32
CA LEU A 618 38.83 -1.94 0.23
C LEU A 618 38.83 -1.50 1.70
N ALA A 619 37.87 -0.65 2.08
CA ALA A 619 37.70 -0.20 3.45
C ALA A 619 36.28 -0.53 3.96
N ASN A 620 36.21 -1.17 5.13
CA ASN A 620 34.99 -1.52 5.86
C ASN A 620 33.91 -2.31 5.05
N PRO A 621 34.24 -3.46 4.44
CA PRO A 621 33.22 -4.31 3.81
C PRO A 621 32.30 -4.96 4.85
N GLY A 622 30.99 -4.90 4.60
CA GLY A 622 29.99 -5.54 5.47
C GLY A 622 30.11 -7.07 5.54
N PRO A 623 29.52 -7.74 6.56
CA PRO A 623 29.70 -9.17 6.81
C PRO A 623 29.25 -10.07 5.64
N ALA A 624 28.17 -9.73 4.95
CA ALA A 624 27.72 -10.44 3.76
C ALA A 624 28.65 -10.23 2.54
N VAL A 625 29.28 -9.05 2.46
CA VAL A 625 30.22 -8.71 1.38
C VAL A 625 31.54 -9.45 1.58
N ILE A 626 32.11 -9.45 2.79
CA ILE A 626 33.42 -10.09 3.04
C ILE A 626 33.36 -11.62 2.89
N ASP A 627 32.30 -12.29 3.36
CA ASP A 627 32.14 -13.74 3.18
C ASP A 627 32.05 -14.11 1.68
N LYS A 628 31.30 -13.32 0.88
CA LYS A 628 31.24 -13.47 -0.58
C LYS A 628 32.57 -13.17 -1.28
N LEU A 629 33.36 -12.21 -0.81
CA LEU A 629 34.71 -11.91 -1.34
C LEU A 629 35.72 -13.03 -1.07
N HIS A 630 35.64 -13.71 0.08
CA HIS A 630 36.46 -14.90 0.32
C HIS A 630 35.94 -16.14 -0.44
N ALA A 631 34.62 -16.34 -0.53
CA ALA A 631 34.00 -17.45 -1.25
C ALA A 631 34.25 -17.39 -2.77
N SER A 632 34.42 -16.20 -3.34
CA SER A 632 34.81 -15.98 -4.75
C SER A 632 36.32 -15.88 -4.97
N HIS A 633 37.14 -15.99 -3.91
CA HIS A 633 38.59 -15.77 -3.92
C HIS A 633 39.05 -14.35 -4.32
N VAL A 634 38.14 -13.39 -4.54
CA VAL A 634 38.49 -12.00 -4.88
C VAL A 634 39.23 -11.29 -3.75
N ALA A 635 38.97 -11.65 -2.48
CA ALA A 635 39.77 -11.20 -1.35
C ALA A 635 41.27 -11.56 -1.51
N ASN A 636 41.56 -12.77 -2.01
CA ASN A 636 42.93 -13.25 -2.23
C ASN A 636 43.57 -12.60 -3.47
N LEU A 637 42.77 -12.24 -4.47
CA LEU A 637 43.22 -11.57 -5.71
C LEU A 637 43.52 -10.08 -5.50
N ILE A 638 42.82 -9.42 -4.57
CA ILE A 638 43.11 -8.06 -4.11
C ILE A 638 44.27 -8.04 -3.11
N GLY A 639 44.32 -9.05 -2.21
CA GLY A 639 45.27 -9.18 -1.11
C GLY A 639 44.61 -8.86 0.23
N GLU A 640 44.74 -9.75 1.23
CA GLU A 640 44.22 -9.52 2.59
C GLU A 640 44.88 -8.30 3.26
N ASP A 641 46.10 -7.94 2.84
CA ASP A 641 46.83 -6.73 3.24
C ASP A 641 46.17 -5.43 2.75
N ARG A 642 45.16 -5.53 1.88
CA ARG A 642 44.47 -4.38 1.25
C ARG A 642 42.97 -4.30 1.59
N ILE A 643 42.55 -5.03 2.63
CA ILE A 643 41.17 -5.01 3.13
C ILE A 643 41.20 -4.54 4.59
N PHE A 644 40.83 -3.27 4.81
CA PHE A 644 40.98 -2.57 6.09
C PHE A 644 39.66 -2.40 6.82
N LEU A 645 39.69 -2.34 8.15
CA LEU A 645 38.51 -2.03 8.96
C LEU A 645 38.05 -0.58 8.79
N THR A 646 38.96 0.36 8.52
CA THR A 646 38.63 1.79 8.36
C THR A 646 39.36 2.44 7.20
N VAL A 647 38.75 3.51 6.64
CA VAL A 647 39.40 4.38 5.63
C VAL A 647 40.67 5.03 6.20
N ALA A 648 40.71 5.32 7.50
CA ALA A 648 41.88 5.90 8.15
C ALA A 648 43.07 4.93 8.19
N GLU A 649 42.84 3.65 8.50
CA GLU A 649 43.86 2.60 8.42
C GLU A 649 44.33 2.38 6.97
N ALA A 650 43.41 2.30 6.02
CA ALA A 650 43.74 2.18 4.59
C ALA A 650 44.66 3.32 4.10
N VAL A 651 44.28 4.58 4.35
CA VAL A 651 45.13 5.74 3.99
C VAL A 651 46.47 5.70 4.73
N SER A 652 46.50 5.26 5.99
CA SER A 652 47.75 5.17 6.77
C SER A 652 48.67 4.04 6.32
N SER A 653 48.16 3.04 5.58
CA SER A 653 48.96 1.99 4.93
C SER A 653 49.42 2.37 3.51
N CYS A 654 48.67 3.25 2.82
CA CYS A 654 49.07 3.80 1.52
C CYS A 654 50.11 4.93 1.63
N SER A 655 49.99 5.79 2.64
CA SER A 655 50.81 7.01 2.79
C SER A 655 52.32 6.78 2.99
N PRO A 656 52.81 5.71 3.67
CA PRO A 656 54.25 5.49 3.85
C PRO A 656 54.99 5.22 2.53
N LYS A 657 54.38 4.44 1.63
CA LYS A 657 54.98 4.08 0.33
C LYS A 657 55.19 5.30 -0.57
N LEU A 658 54.27 6.27 -0.50
CA LEU A 658 54.38 7.59 -1.14
C LEU A 658 55.55 8.47 -0.60
N VAL A 659 56.25 8.04 0.45
CA VAL A 659 57.43 8.72 1.03
C VAL A 659 58.71 7.90 0.84
N GLU A 660 58.62 6.60 0.58
CA GLU A 660 59.78 5.75 0.21
C GLU A 660 60.07 5.74 -1.30
N GLU A 661 59.09 6.11 -2.14
CA GLU A 661 59.21 6.18 -3.61
C GLU A 661 59.49 7.60 -4.16
N ALA A 662 59.86 8.57 -3.31
CA ALA A 662 59.97 10.00 -3.64
C ALA A 662 61.33 10.63 -3.25
#